data_AF-A0A327XAD3-F1
#
_entry.id   AF-A0A327XAD3-F1
#
_cell.length_a   1.000
_cell.length_b   1.000
_cell.length_c   1.000
_cell.angle_alpha   90.00
_cell.angle_beta   90.00
_cell.angle_gamma   90.00
#
_symmetry.space_group_name_H-M   'P 1'
#
loop_
_entity.id
_entity.type
_entity.pdbx_description
1 polymer ?
#
loop_
_entity_poly.entity_id
_entity_poly.type
_entity_poly.pdbx_seq_one_letter_code
_entity_poly.pdbx_strand_id
1 'polypeptide(L)'
;MKRFIGLVFGLITSLLAAVDAQIVRKPIPDKLVVLTFDDASVTQATVVAPTLKKYGFGASFYICEFPPDFADKTKYMSWEQIRELDRMGFEVANHTLTHKNVARLTPEQFTAELDSLEARCKTYGINRPLTTFAYPGYGTNPDAFAVLERKKYQFARVGGARPYDPKTDHPYLIPSYSTTEPNNHDKERIFNAFQEAKNGKIVVITMHGVPDYAHDWVTTPPAIFEDYMKYLHDNHYTVIAMRDLEQYVDYKEALRAIPPPLPPVSIRVDLNKEKGRMDPIWAWFGYDEPNYTYMKDGKKLLSELAALSPVPVYVRAHSLLVSGDGKPALKWGSTNVYTENAKGKPVYDWTIIDKIFDTYVERKMKPLAQIGFMPEALSSKPQPYRHDWQPGQPYDKIYTGWRYPPKDYEKWAELIYQWVKHSVKRYGKKEVESWYWELWNEPDSPYWGGTVDEYNKLYDYSVDAVRRALPTAKVGGPHVTGPQGKRGATFLKAFLDHCQKGKNYVTGKTGTPLDFVAFHAKGSPRLVDGHVRMNLGTQLRDISSGFQIVASYPEFSKLPIIIGESDPEGCAACGMKTNPENAYRNGTLYSSYTAAAFARKYELADLHQVNLKGAVSWSFEFEDQPWFYGFRDLATNGVDKPVLNVFRMYGMMRGKRVEVTGNMAYHTAAVRDSSVRRAAPDVNALAARDTASNTATVMVWNYHDDNVPAPVSPVDLIIKGLPTKQVLVTQYRIDDEHSNSYAVWQKMGSPQQPTAEQIKELEQAGQLAQYGYPVRTDVAANGEVKLSTVLPRQAVALFKLTW
;
A
#
# COMPACT_ATOMS: atom_id res chain seq x y z
N MET A 1 -9.74 40.59 23.66
CA MET A 1 -8.59 40.15 22.83
C MET A 1 -9.09 39.62 21.50
N LYS A 2 -9.28 40.50 20.52
CA LYS A 2 -9.53 40.18 19.10
C LYS A 2 -8.38 40.82 18.32
N ARG A 3 -7.89 40.12 17.29
CA ARG A 3 -6.67 40.37 16.47
C ARG A 3 -5.44 39.62 17.00
N PHE A 4 -5.23 38.37 16.57
CA PHE A 4 -3.91 37.76 16.28
C PHE A 4 -4.00 36.27 15.84
N ILE A 5 -5.00 35.87 15.05
CA ILE A 5 -5.05 34.50 14.48
C ILE A 5 -5.58 34.62 13.05
N GLY A 6 -4.69 34.98 12.12
CA GLY A 6 -4.99 35.10 10.69
C GLY A 6 -3.79 34.82 9.80
N LEU A 7 -2.73 34.18 10.31
CA LEU A 7 -1.45 34.09 9.60
C LEU A 7 -0.90 32.67 9.37
N VAL A 8 -1.58 31.60 9.79
CA VAL A 8 -1.02 30.24 9.66
C VAL A 8 -1.79 29.36 8.67
N PHE A 9 -3.08 29.64 8.41
CA PHE A 9 -3.89 28.90 7.41
C PHE A 9 -3.69 29.40 5.97
N GLY A 10 -3.08 30.58 5.80
CA GLY A 10 -2.72 31.12 4.49
C GLY A 10 -1.41 30.57 3.95
N LEU A 11 -0.63 29.81 4.72
CA LEU A 11 0.75 29.44 4.34
C LEU A 11 0.89 28.10 3.59
N ILE A 12 -0.08 27.17 3.68
CA ILE A 12 0.03 25.83 3.04
C ILE A 12 -0.74 25.77 1.72
N THR A 13 -1.94 26.37 1.63
CA THR A 13 -2.59 26.63 0.33
C THR A 13 -1.78 27.61 -0.51
N SER A 14 -1.07 28.55 0.12
CA SER A 14 -0.09 29.36 -0.60
C SER A 14 1.16 28.59 -1.00
N LEU A 15 1.53 27.46 -0.39
CA LEU A 15 2.76 26.75 -0.74
C LEU A 15 2.59 25.88 -1.99
N LEU A 16 1.50 25.11 -2.11
CA LEU A 16 1.18 24.35 -3.34
C LEU A 16 0.79 25.29 -4.50
N ALA A 17 -0.02 26.32 -4.22
CA ALA A 17 -0.27 27.38 -5.20
C ALA A 17 1.00 28.19 -5.53
N ALA A 18 1.94 28.36 -4.57
CA ALA A 18 3.22 29.00 -4.85
C ALA A 18 4.15 28.11 -5.67
N VAL A 19 4.21 26.79 -5.45
CA VAL A 19 5.04 25.89 -6.28
C VAL A 19 4.46 25.85 -7.71
N ASP A 20 3.13 25.74 -7.85
CA ASP A 20 2.44 25.82 -9.14
C ASP A 20 2.68 27.17 -9.85
N ALA A 21 2.62 28.27 -9.12
CA ALA A 21 2.90 29.62 -9.64
C ALA A 21 4.40 29.89 -9.87
N GLN A 22 5.30 29.11 -9.26
CA GLN A 22 6.76 29.26 -9.42
C GLN A 22 7.29 28.46 -10.61
N ILE A 23 6.71 27.29 -10.93
CA ILE A 23 7.05 26.54 -12.14
C ILE A 23 6.46 27.21 -13.38
N VAL A 24 5.18 27.61 -13.34
CA VAL A 24 4.52 28.26 -14.48
C VAL A 24 4.70 29.78 -14.36
N ARG A 25 5.69 30.33 -15.08
CA ARG A 25 6.01 31.77 -15.10
C ARG A 25 4.87 32.62 -15.65
N LYS A 26 4.21 32.11 -16.67
CA LYS A 26 3.09 32.74 -17.36
C LYS A 26 2.04 31.68 -17.67
N PRO A 27 0.74 32.01 -17.58
CA PRO A 27 -0.31 31.10 -18.00
C PRO A 27 -0.01 30.54 -19.39
N ILE A 28 -0.02 29.22 -19.51
CA ILE A 28 0.19 28.52 -20.77
C ILE A 28 -1.13 28.62 -21.56
N PRO A 29 -1.13 29.26 -22.74
CA PRO A 29 -2.35 29.41 -23.52
C PRO A 29 -2.78 28.06 -24.08
N ASP A 30 -4.09 27.87 -24.22
CA ASP A 30 -4.62 26.81 -25.06
C ASP A 30 -4.09 27.00 -26.50
N LYS A 31 -3.96 25.89 -27.23
CA LYS A 31 -3.42 25.80 -28.59
C LYS A 31 -1.94 26.16 -28.70
N LEU A 32 -1.15 25.94 -27.65
CA LEU A 32 0.31 26.04 -27.70
C LEU A 32 0.94 24.72 -28.20
N VAL A 33 1.66 24.80 -29.32
CA VAL A 33 2.34 23.67 -29.97
C VAL A 33 3.82 23.97 -30.16
N VAL A 34 4.66 22.98 -29.92
CA VAL A 34 6.10 22.98 -30.26
C VAL A 34 6.32 22.04 -31.43
N LEU A 35 6.94 22.54 -32.51
CA LEU A 35 7.35 21.70 -33.64
C LEU A 35 8.84 21.41 -33.58
N THR A 36 9.18 20.13 -33.75
CA THR A 36 10.56 19.66 -33.68
C THR A 36 10.89 18.74 -34.85
N PHE A 37 12.13 18.85 -35.34
CA PHE A 37 12.63 18.12 -36.49
C PHE A 37 13.97 17.44 -36.17
N ASP A 38 14.06 16.12 -36.35
CA ASP A 38 15.24 15.31 -36.01
C ASP A 38 16.11 14.95 -37.23
N ASP A 39 17.35 14.54 -36.97
CA ASP A 39 18.27 13.90 -37.93
C ASP A 39 18.85 14.76 -39.05
N ALA A 40 18.57 16.07 -39.08
CA ALA A 40 19.12 17.01 -40.06
C ALA A 40 18.87 16.63 -41.55
N SER A 41 17.72 16.03 -41.86
CA SER A 41 17.29 15.71 -43.23
C SER A 41 17.33 16.95 -44.13
N VAL A 42 17.78 16.83 -45.39
CA VAL A 42 17.95 17.98 -46.31
C VAL A 42 16.65 18.75 -46.55
N THR A 43 15.51 18.04 -46.48
CA THR A 43 14.18 18.63 -46.67
C THR A 43 13.76 19.56 -45.55
N GLN A 44 14.46 19.53 -44.41
CA GLN A 44 14.27 20.51 -43.36
C GLN A 44 14.66 21.93 -43.82
N ALA A 45 15.75 22.07 -44.58
CA ALA A 45 16.14 23.34 -45.17
C ALA A 45 15.37 23.69 -46.44
N THR A 46 15.08 22.70 -47.29
CA THR A 46 14.54 22.97 -48.64
C THR A 46 13.00 22.99 -48.71
N VAL A 47 12.31 22.36 -47.76
CA VAL A 47 10.84 22.27 -47.73
C VAL A 47 10.28 22.83 -46.41
N VAL A 48 10.69 22.28 -45.28
CA VAL A 48 10.11 22.61 -43.97
C VAL A 48 10.31 24.07 -43.61
N ALA A 49 11.54 24.57 -43.61
CA ALA A 49 11.85 25.94 -43.19
C ALA A 49 11.11 27.01 -44.04
N PRO A 50 11.09 26.94 -45.39
CA PRO A 50 10.28 27.82 -46.20
C PRO A 50 8.78 27.78 -45.86
N THR A 51 8.21 26.58 -45.66
CA THR A 51 6.80 26.43 -45.29
C THR A 51 6.51 27.00 -43.90
N LEU A 52 7.36 26.76 -42.91
CA LEU A 52 7.20 27.35 -41.58
C LEU A 52 7.24 28.89 -41.63
N LYS A 53 8.14 29.47 -42.45
CA LYS A 53 8.17 30.93 -42.67
C LYS A 53 6.90 31.45 -43.33
N LYS A 54 6.34 30.72 -44.31
CA LYS A 54 5.08 31.07 -44.96
C LYS A 54 3.93 31.20 -43.94
N TYR A 55 3.90 30.35 -42.91
CA TYR A 55 2.87 30.38 -41.86
C TYR A 55 3.25 31.18 -40.60
N GLY A 56 4.48 31.72 -40.53
CA GLY A 56 4.95 32.51 -39.39
C GLY A 56 5.24 31.68 -38.13
N PHE A 57 5.52 30.38 -38.27
CA PHE A 57 5.73 29.47 -37.15
C PHE A 57 7.20 29.35 -36.73
N GLY A 58 7.43 29.15 -35.43
CA GLY A 58 8.72 28.74 -34.87
C GLY A 58 8.88 27.21 -34.89
N ALA A 59 10.12 26.75 -34.81
CA ALA A 59 10.46 25.33 -34.70
C ALA A 59 11.90 25.12 -34.21
N SER A 60 12.17 23.89 -33.73
CA SER A 60 13.50 23.42 -33.34
C SER A 60 14.00 22.29 -34.24
N PHE A 61 15.20 22.47 -34.77
CA PHE A 61 15.90 21.49 -35.61
C PHE A 61 17.04 20.88 -34.81
N TYR A 62 16.92 19.60 -34.51
CA TYR A 62 17.87 18.83 -33.73
C TYR A 62 18.88 18.19 -34.67
N ILE A 63 20.13 18.67 -34.59
CA ILE A 63 21.16 18.40 -35.60
C ILE A 63 22.09 17.28 -35.14
N CYS A 64 22.44 16.39 -36.08
CA CYS A 64 23.53 15.43 -35.97
C CYS A 64 24.23 15.25 -37.33
N GLU A 65 25.48 14.78 -37.30
CA GLU A 65 26.18 14.22 -38.46
C GLU A 65 25.85 12.71 -38.57
N PHE A 66 24.59 12.39 -38.92
CA PHE A 66 24.04 11.03 -38.92
C PHE A 66 24.97 10.05 -39.69
N PRO A 67 25.62 9.10 -39.01
CA PRO A 67 26.60 8.23 -39.65
C PRO A 67 25.92 7.03 -40.33
N PRO A 68 26.53 6.48 -41.40
CA PRO A 68 27.72 6.98 -42.11
C PRO A 68 27.36 8.05 -43.17
N ASP A 69 26.07 8.31 -43.37
CA ASP A 69 25.54 8.92 -44.59
C ASP A 69 25.48 10.45 -44.60
N PHE A 70 25.88 11.13 -43.52
CA PHE A 70 25.84 12.60 -43.45
C PHE A 70 26.61 13.30 -44.58
N ALA A 71 27.59 12.63 -45.20
CA ALA A 71 28.31 13.15 -46.36
C ALA A 71 27.41 13.31 -47.61
N ASP A 72 26.31 12.55 -47.71
CA ASP A 72 25.35 12.62 -48.81
C ASP A 72 24.41 13.83 -48.63
N LYS A 73 24.76 14.94 -49.28
CA LYS A 73 23.99 16.18 -49.24
C LYS A 73 22.70 16.15 -50.08
N THR A 74 22.43 15.04 -50.76
CA THR A 74 21.11 14.79 -51.34
C THR A 74 20.11 14.27 -50.30
N LYS A 75 20.60 13.82 -49.14
CA LYS A 75 19.79 13.28 -48.03
C LYS A 75 19.84 14.13 -46.77
N TYR A 76 21.01 14.70 -46.44
CA TYR A 76 21.21 15.49 -45.22
C TYR A 76 21.62 16.93 -45.54
N MET A 77 21.29 17.85 -44.63
CA MET A 77 21.68 19.25 -44.77
C MET A 77 23.21 19.43 -44.78
N SER A 78 23.68 20.43 -45.52
CA SER A 78 25.02 20.99 -45.33
C SER A 78 25.05 21.88 -44.08
N TRP A 79 26.24 22.11 -43.53
CA TRP A 79 26.38 23.00 -42.38
C TRP A 79 26.03 24.46 -42.73
N GLU A 80 26.18 24.88 -43.99
CA GLU A 80 25.69 26.17 -44.48
C GLU A 80 24.16 26.25 -44.47
N GLN A 81 23.47 25.16 -44.82
CA GLN A 81 22.01 25.09 -44.73
C GLN A 81 21.55 25.11 -43.27
N ILE A 82 22.22 24.38 -42.37
CA ILE A 82 21.94 24.41 -40.93
C ILE A 82 22.15 25.83 -40.36
N ARG A 83 23.21 26.52 -40.78
CA ARG A 83 23.44 27.93 -40.42
C ARG A 83 22.32 28.83 -40.93
N GLU A 84 21.80 28.56 -42.12
CA GLU A 84 20.70 29.35 -42.66
C GLU A 84 19.41 29.18 -41.84
N LEU A 85 19.14 27.98 -41.28
CA LEU A 85 18.03 27.79 -40.33
C LEU A 85 18.13 28.74 -39.12
N ASP A 86 19.33 28.87 -38.53
CA ASP A 86 19.58 29.81 -37.43
C ASP A 86 19.35 31.27 -37.88
N ARG A 87 19.83 31.65 -39.07
CA ARG A 87 19.61 32.99 -39.65
C ARG A 87 18.14 33.31 -39.92
N MET A 88 17.36 32.31 -40.32
CA MET A 88 15.91 32.44 -40.52
C MET A 88 15.14 32.65 -39.21
N GLY A 89 15.80 32.45 -38.07
CA GLY A 89 15.28 32.64 -36.73
C GLY A 89 14.84 31.36 -36.04
N PHE A 90 15.03 30.19 -36.65
CA PHE A 90 14.68 28.91 -36.04
C PHE A 90 15.64 28.53 -34.91
N GLU A 91 15.31 27.51 -34.13
CA GLU A 91 16.23 26.93 -33.16
C GLU A 91 17.04 25.82 -33.82
N VAL A 92 18.37 25.93 -33.72
CA VAL A 92 19.30 24.82 -33.92
C VAL A 92 19.61 24.23 -32.55
N ALA A 93 19.39 22.93 -32.38
CA ALA A 93 19.46 22.21 -31.11
C ALA A 93 20.25 20.90 -31.23
N ASN A 94 20.59 20.28 -30.10
CA ASN A 94 21.54 19.17 -30.05
C ASN A 94 20.85 17.80 -30.13
N HIS A 95 21.33 16.90 -31.00
CA HIS A 95 20.86 15.52 -31.13
C HIS A 95 21.99 14.48 -30.98
N THR A 96 23.06 14.81 -30.25
CA THR A 96 24.40 14.19 -30.33
C THR A 96 25.07 14.41 -31.68
N LEU A 97 26.41 14.44 -31.74
CA LEU A 97 27.09 14.60 -33.02
C LEU A 97 26.84 13.39 -33.94
N THR A 98 26.90 12.17 -33.41
CA THR A 98 26.89 10.95 -34.22
C THR A 98 25.61 10.12 -34.09
N HIS A 99 24.50 10.73 -33.66
CA HIS A 99 23.21 10.05 -33.47
C HIS A 99 23.29 8.83 -32.52
N LYS A 100 24.14 8.90 -31.48
CA LYS A 100 24.31 7.80 -30.53
C LYS A 100 23.19 7.77 -29.51
N ASN A 101 22.64 6.58 -29.29
CA ASN A 101 21.62 6.35 -28.26
C ASN A 101 22.21 6.57 -26.86
N VAL A 102 21.72 7.58 -26.14
CA VAL A 102 22.28 8.02 -24.85
C VAL A 102 22.16 6.95 -23.76
N ALA A 103 21.20 6.03 -23.85
CA ALA A 103 21.06 4.92 -22.91
C ALA A 103 22.31 3.99 -22.89
N ARG A 104 23.17 4.07 -23.90
CA ARG A 104 24.40 3.26 -24.04
C ARG A 104 25.70 4.02 -23.79
N LEU A 105 25.64 5.30 -23.41
CA LEU A 105 26.81 6.16 -23.23
C LEU A 105 27.14 6.37 -21.75
N THR A 106 28.44 6.43 -21.42
CA THR A 106 28.88 6.97 -20.13
C THR A 106 28.72 8.49 -20.10
N PRO A 107 28.73 9.14 -18.92
CA PRO A 107 28.65 10.60 -18.80
C PRO A 107 29.72 11.34 -19.62
N GLU A 108 30.94 10.81 -19.70
CA GLU A 108 32.06 11.39 -20.45
C GLU A 108 31.84 11.25 -21.95
N GLN A 109 31.38 10.08 -22.40
CA GLN A 109 31.07 9.84 -23.81
C GLN A 109 29.91 10.73 -24.27
N PHE A 110 28.86 10.85 -23.45
CA PHE A 110 27.74 11.73 -23.76
C PHE A 110 28.17 13.21 -23.78
N THR A 111 28.98 13.64 -22.80
CA THR A 111 29.55 15.00 -22.79
C THR A 111 30.36 15.27 -24.07
N ALA A 112 31.18 14.32 -24.51
CA ALA A 112 31.97 14.45 -25.73
C ALA A 112 31.10 14.59 -27.00
N GLU A 113 30.00 13.84 -27.11
CA GLU A 113 29.05 14.00 -28.22
C GLU A 113 28.40 15.39 -28.24
N LEU A 114 28.01 15.92 -27.07
CA LEU A 114 27.43 17.25 -26.96
C LEU A 114 28.44 18.34 -27.34
N ASP A 115 29.65 18.27 -26.76
CA ASP A 115 30.73 19.23 -26.99
C ASP A 115 31.15 19.26 -28.45
N SER A 116 31.21 18.10 -29.11
CA SER A 116 31.64 18.00 -30.50
C SER A 116 30.63 18.65 -31.45
N LEU A 117 29.33 18.46 -31.23
CA LEU A 117 28.30 19.13 -32.01
C LEU A 117 28.29 20.65 -31.76
N GLU A 118 28.42 21.08 -30.51
CA GLU A 118 28.47 22.50 -30.17
C GLU A 118 29.70 23.19 -30.77
N ALA A 119 30.87 22.54 -30.76
CA ALA A 119 32.08 23.04 -31.42
C ALA A 119 31.90 23.14 -32.94
N ARG A 120 31.20 22.16 -33.53
CA ARG A 120 30.86 22.16 -34.96
C ARG A 120 29.94 23.33 -35.31
N CYS A 121 28.88 23.56 -34.53
CA CYS A 121 27.98 24.71 -34.70
C CYS A 121 28.76 26.04 -34.68
N LYS A 122 29.67 26.21 -33.72
CA LYS A 122 30.54 27.41 -33.64
C LYS A 122 31.43 27.59 -34.86
N THR A 123 31.99 26.51 -35.40
CA THR A 123 32.85 26.55 -36.60
C THR A 123 32.12 27.14 -37.80
N TYR A 124 30.81 26.89 -37.90
CA TYR A 124 29.96 27.41 -38.97
C TYR A 124 29.23 28.71 -38.59
N GLY A 125 29.58 29.36 -37.47
CA GLY A 125 29.01 30.66 -37.09
C GLY A 125 27.61 30.60 -36.48
N ILE A 126 27.16 29.44 -36.02
CA ILE A 126 25.94 29.28 -35.22
C ILE A 126 26.35 29.55 -33.77
N ASN A 127 26.24 30.82 -33.37
CA ASN A 127 26.81 31.31 -32.10
C ASN A 127 25.82 31.29 -30.93
N ARG A 128 24.54 31.05 -31.19
CA ARG A 128 23.53 30.92 -30.12
C ARG A 128 23.83 29.67 -29.29
N PRO A 129 23.77 29.73 -27.95
CA PRO A 129 23.90 28.54 -27.12
C PRO A 129 22.80 27.51 -27.47
N LEU A 130 23.19 26.25 -27.63
CA LEU A 130 22.24 25.14 -27.76
C LEU A 130 21.70 24.84 -26.35
N THR A 131 20.45 25.19 -26.10
CA THR A 131 19.82 25.04 -24.78
C THR A 131 18.81 23.90 -24.70
N THR A 132 18.46 23.26 -25.82
CA THR A 132 17.54 22.13 -25.83
C THR A 132 18.13 20.89 -26.50
N PHE A 133 17.65 19.72 -26.09
CA PHE A 133 18.17 18.42 -26.52
C PHE A 133 17.03 17.47 -26.94
N ALA A 134 17.28 16.62 -27.93
CA ALA A 134 16.42 15.48 -28.24
C ALA A 134 17.24 14.20 -28.13
N TYR A 135 16.72 13.17 -27.45
CA TYR A 135 17.42 11.90 -27.30
C TYR A 135 17.31 11.05 -28.58
N PRO A 136 18.43 10.68 -29.24
CA PRO A 136 18.40 9.77 -30.39
C PRO A 136 17.67 8.46 -30.08
N GLY A 137 16.65 8.14 -30.89
CA GLY A 137 15.77 6.99 -30.67
C GLY A 137 15.07 6.98 -29.31
N TYR A 138 14.88 8.14 -28.69
CA TYR A 138 14.29 8.34 -27.36
C TYR A 138 15.00 7.64 -26.20
N GLY A 139 16.22 7.12 -26.41
CA GLY A 139 16.97 6.39 -25.39
C GLY A 139 17.72 7.31 -24.44
N THR A 140 17.53 7.15 -23.14
CA THR A 140 18.18 7.94 -22.07
C THR A 140 18.55 7.07 -20.87
N ASN A 141 19.35 7.60 -19.95
CA ASN A 141 19.64 7.02 -18.64
C ASN A 141 19.68 8.12 -17.55
N PRO A 142 19.58 7.78 -16.24
CA PRO A 142 19.59 8.79 -15.17
C PRO A 142 20.84 9.67 -15.13
N ASP A 143 22.01 9.12 -15.51
CA ASP A 143 23.27 9.87 -15.47
C ASP A 143 23.32 11.01 -16.52
N ALA A 144 22.54 10.88 -17.60
CA ALA A 144 22.41 11.93 -18.62
C ALA A 144 21.89 13.25 -18.05
N PHE A 145 21.13 13.22 -16.96
CA PHE A 145 20.48 14.42 -16.42
C PHE A 145 21.51 15.33 -15.76
N ALA A 146 22.46 14.74 -15.02
CA ALA A 146 23.58 15.47 -14.43
C ALA A 146 24.51 16.06 -15.51
N VAL A 147 24.64 15.39 -16.67
CA VAL A 147 25.38 15.94 -17.82
C VAL A 147 24.66 17.15 -18.40
N LEU A 148 23.36 17.04 -18.69
CA LEU A 148 22.56 18.12 -19.25
C LEU A 148 22.50 19.34 -18.32
N GLU A 149 22.34 19.13 -17.02
CA GLU A 149 22.33 20.19 -16.01
C GLU A 149 23.68 20.92 -15.94
N ARG A 150 24.79 20.17 -15.85
CA ARG A 150 26.15 20.73 -15.87
C ARG A 150 26.43 21.53 -17.14
N LYS A 151 25.89 21.06 -18.27
CA LYS A 151 25.98 21.69 -19.59
C LYS A 151 24.97 22.83 -19.79
N LYS A 152 24.09 23.09 -18.82
CA LYS A 152 23.06 24.14 -18.82
C LYS A 152 22.00 24.00 -19.91
N TYR A 153 21.69 22.76 -20.30
CA TYR A 153 20.49 22.50 -21.10
C TYR A 153 19.24 22.79 -20.25
N GLN A 154 18.25 23.40 -20.88
CA GLN A 154 16.99 23.83 -20.26
C GLN A 154 15.94 22.73 -20.36
N PHE A 155 15.78 22.17 -21.57
CA PHE A 155 14.75 21.19 -21.88
C PHE A 155 15.33 20.05 -22.70
N ALA A 156 14.86 18.83 -22.45
CA ALA A 156 15.14 17.69 -23.32
C ALA A 156 13.87 16.88 -23.59
N ARG A 157 13.68 16.46 -24.83
CA ARG A 157 12.49 15.70 -25.23
C ARG A 157 12.74 14.24 -25.52
N VAL A 158 11.75 13.43 -25.18
CA VAL A 158 11.63 11.99 -25.44
C VAL A 158 10.34 11.70 -26.22
N GLY A 159 10.11 10.43 -26.55
CA GLY A 159 8.81 9.97 -27.05
C GLY A 159 7.77 9.88 -25.93
N GLY A 160 6.54 9.50 -26.26
CA GLY A 160 5.51 9.25 -25.25
C GLY A 160 4.07 9.35 -25.72
N ALA A 161 3.82 9.96 -26.88
CA ALA A 161 2.50 10.09 -27.49
C ALA A 161 1.41 10.67 -26.56
N ARG A 162 1.80 11.69 -25.78
CA ARG A 162 0.94 12.46 -24.87
C ARG A 162 1.42 13.92 -24.79
N PRO A 163 0.60 14.89 -24.36
CA PRO A 163 1.06 16.27 -24.19
C PRO A 163 1.98 16.41 -22.98
N TYR A 164 2.80 17.44 -23.01
CA TYR A 164 3.69 17.88 -21.94
C TYR A 164 2.89 18.67 -20.89
N ASP A 165 3.02 18.27 -19.62
CA ASP A 165 2.50 18.99 -18.47
C ASP A 165 3.68 19.52 -17.63
N PRO A 166 4.01 20.82 -17.72
CA PRO A 166 5.18 21.37 -17.05
C PRO A 166 5.18 21.26 -15.52
N LYS A 167 4.03 20.99 -14.90
CA LYS A 167 3.92 20.84 -13.45
C LYS A 167 4.32 19.46 -12.96
N THR A 168 4.28 18.45 -13.83
CA THR A 168 4.48 17.04 -13.44
C THR A 168 5.57 16.34 -14.25
N ASP A 169 5.84 16.81 -15.46
CA ASP A 169 6.84 16.23 -16.35
C ASP A 169 8.20 16.87 -16.13
N HIS A 170 9.20 16.02 -15.88
CA HIS A 170 10.59 16.46 -15.69
C HIS A 170 11.09 17.21 -16.94
N PRO A 171 11.76 18.38 -16.81
CA PRO A 171 12.21 19.18 -17.96
C PRO A 171 13.12 18.46 -18.96
N TYR A 172 13.81 17.41 -18.51
CA TYR A 172 14.62 16.54 -19.38
C TYR A 172 13.90 15.32 -19.96
N LEU A 173 12.57 15.24 -19.80
CA LEU A 173 11.75 14.14 -20.31
C LEU A 173 10.43 14.65 -20.90
N ILE A 174 10.49 15.73 -21.68
CA ILE A 174 9.31 16.29 -22.34
C ILE A 174 8.75 15.24 -23.33
N PRO A 175 7.51 14.77 -23.16
CA PRO A 175 6.90 13.81 -24.07
C PRO A 175 6.57 14.46 -25.41
N SER A 176 6.59 13.67 -26.48
CA SER A 176 6.24 14.14 -27.82
C SER A 176 5.44 13.11 -28.61
N TYR A 177 4.69 13.59 -29.60
CA TYR A 177 4.03 12.79 -30.63
C TYR A 177 4.93 12.75 -31.87
N SER A 178 5.40 11.56 -32.26
CA SER A 178 6.15 11.38 -33.51
C SER A 178 5.20 11.26 -34.70
N THR A 179 5.60 11.67 -35.90
CA THR A 179 4.92 11.32 -37.16
C THR A 179 5.58 10.07 -37.77
N THR A 180 5.02 8.88 -37.58
CA THR A 180 5.50 7.61 -38.13
C THR A 180 4.36 6.74 -38.67
N GLU A 181 4.15 6.73 -40.00
CA GLU A 181 3.95 5.53 -40.86
C GLU A 181 3.60 5.90 -42.33
N PRO A 182 3.83 4.99 -43.31
CA PRO A 182 3.65 5.25 -44.76
C PRO A 182 2.20 5.20 -45.30
N ASN A 183 1.19 4.89 -44.47
CA ASN A 183 -0.15 4.49 -44.96
C ASN A 183 -1.33 5.35 -44.44
N ASN A 184 -1.13 6.65 -44.24
CA ASN A 184 -2.23 7.63 -44.06
C ASN A 184 -3.01 7.58 -42.72
N HIS A 185 -2.65 6.72 -41.76
CA HIS A 185 -3.30 6.67 -40.44
C HIS A 185 -2.79 7.71 -39.43
N ASP A 186 -1.71 8.42 -39.75
CA ASP A 186 -1.07 9.34 -38.82
C ASP A 186 -1.68 10.74 -38.80
N LYS A 187 -2.35 11.12 -39.89
CA LYS A 187 -2.93 12.45 -40.05
C LYS A 187 -4.00 12.75 -38.99
N GLU A 188 -4.94 11.84 -38.78
CA GLU A 188 -5.99 12.01 -37.77
C GLU A 188 -5.43 11.98 -36.35
N ARG A 189 -4.45 11.12 -36.07
CA ARG A 189 -3.81 11.02 -34.75
C ARG A 189 -3.13 12.33 -34.37
N ILE A 190 -2.41 12.96 -35.31
CA ILE A 190 -1.74 14.23 -35.07
C ILE A 190 -2.73 15.39 -34.94
N PHE A 191 -3.82 15.39 -35.73
CA PHE A 191 -4.90 16.37 -35.51
C PHE A 191 -5.55 16.23 -34.13
N ASN A 192 -5.79 15.00 -33.67
CA ASN A 192 -6.32 14.75 -32.33
C ASN A 192 -5.31 15.21 -31.26
N ALA A 193 -4.02 14.97 -31.46
CA ALA A 193 -2.97 15.43 -30.56
C ALA A 193 -2.97 16.96 -30.43
N PHE A 194 -3.12 17.73 -31.52
CA PHE A 194 -3.20 19.19 -31.44
C PHE A 194 -4.33 19.68 -30.51
N GLN A 195 -5.47 18.98 -30.50
CA GLN A 195 -6.62 19.31 -29.64
C GLN A 195 -6.37 19.04 -28.14
N GLU A 196 -5.25 18.39 -27.79
CA GLU A 196 -4.82 18.18 -26.40
C GLU A 196 -4.01 19.36 -25.84
N ALA A 197 -3.61 20.33 -26.67
CA ALA A 197 -2.95 21.57 -26.25
C ALA A 197 -3.95 22.49 -25.53
N LYS A 198 -4.35 22.13 -24.31
CA LYS A 198 -5.31 22.88 -23.50
C LYS A 198 -5.11 22.64 -22.02
N ASN A 199 -5.72 23.47 -21.19
CA ASN A 199 -5.69 23.34 -19.73
C ASN A 199 -4.26 23.36 -19.16
N GLY A 200 -3.39 24.20 -19.73
CA GLY A 200 -2.00 24.33 -19.32
C GLY A 200 -1.05 23.25 -19.86
N LYS A 201 -1.54 22.35 -20.72
CA LYS A 201 -0.71 21.33 -21.39
C LYS A 201 -0.25 21.79 -22.77
N ILE A 202 0.93 21.32 -23.17
CA ILE A 202 1.62 21.73 -24.40
C ILE A 202 1.81 20.50 -25.29
N VAL A 203 1.52 20.62 -26.58
CA VAL A 203 1.72 19.53 -27.53
C VAL A 203 3.06 19.70 -28.22
N VAL A 204 3.91 18.68 -28.17
CA VAL A 204 5.19 18.63 -28.87
C VAL A 204 5.10 17.61 -30.00
N ILE A 205 5.36 18.04 -31.23
CA ILE A 205 5.39 17.15 -32.40
C ILE A 205 6.84 16.93 -32.84
N THR A 206 7.19 15.67 -33.05
CA THR A 206 8.46 15.21 -33.61
C THR A 206 8.25 14.77 -35.05
N MET A 207 8.99 15.37 -35.98
CA MET A 207 9.06 15.02 -37.40
C MET A 207 10.52 14.77 -37.79
N HIS A 208 10.78 14.04 -38.88
CA HIS A 208 12.14 13.84 -39.40
C HIS A 208 12.28 14.62 -40.73
N GLY A 209 12.27 13.96 -41.88
CA GLY A 209 12.21 14.61 -43.19
C GLY A 209 10.80 14.78 -43.79
N VAL A 210 10.65 15.79 -44.64
CA VAL A 210 9.43 16.10 -45.41
C VAL A 210 9.67 16.18 -46.93
N PRO A 211 9.72 15.04 -47.66
CA PRO A 211 9.86 13.69 -47.13
C PRO A 211 11.30 13.45 -46.65
N ASP A 212 11.51 12.36 -45.92
CA ASP A 212 12.84 11.88 -45.57
C ASP A 212 13.39 10.98 -46.71
N TYR A 213 14.56 11.34 -47.24
CA TYR A 213 15.23 10.58 -48.30
C TYR A 213 16.22 9.54 -47.76
N ALA A 214 16.53 9.57 -46.47
CA ALA A 214 17.39 8.58 -45.81
C ALA A 214 16.57 7.49 -45.11
N HIS A 215 15.42 7.87 -44.52
CA HIS A 215 14.65 7.02 -43.62
C HIS A 215 13.16 6.98 -43.98
N ASP A 216 12.77 6.05 -44.85
CA ASP A 216 11.39 5.91 -45.34
C ASP A 216 10.36 5.58 -44.23
N TRP A 217 10.78 4.93 -43.14
CA TRP A 217 9.91 4.54 -42.01
C TRP A 217 9.49 5.71 -41.10
N VAL A 218 10.13 6.87 -41.20
CA VAL A 218 9.83 8.10 -40.41
C VAL A 218 9.53 9.31 -41.29
N THR A 219 9.30 9.07 -42.59
CA THR A 219 9.03 10.11 -43.58
C THR A 219 7.65 10.74 -43.36
N THR A 220 7.57 12.07 -43.49
CA THR A 220 6.29 12.78 -43.55
C THR A 220 6.03 13.27 -44.99
N PRO A 221 4.93 12.84 -45.65
CA PRO A 221 4.62 13.35 -46.98
C PRO A 221 4.42 14.88 -46.99
N PRO A 222 4.97 15.63 -47.98
CA PRO A 222 4.82 17.09 -48.04
C PRO A 222 3.38 17.61 -47.99
N ALA A 223 2.45 16.90 -48.64
CA ALA A 223 1.04 17.28 -48.60
C ALA A 223 0.45 17.17 -47.18
N ILE A 224 0.83 16.14 -46.42
CA ILE A 224 0.37 15.96 -45.04
C ILE A 224 1.00 17.02 -44.13
N PHE A 225 2.28 17.33 -44.33
CA PHE A 225 2.93 18.42 -43.59
C PHE A 225 2.26 19.77 -43.85
N GLU A 226 1.95 20.10 -45.10
CA GLU A 226 1.23 21.32 -45.46
C GLU A 226 -0.17 21.34 -44.82
N ASP A 227 -0.87 20.22 -44.78
CA ASP A 227 -2.16 20.09 -44.09
C ASP A 227 -2.05 20.38 -42.59
N TYR A 228 -1.00 19.89 -41.92
CA TYR A 228 -0.75 20.21 -40.51
C TYR A 228 -0.51 21.70 -40.31
N MET A 229 0.35 22.31 -41.14
CA MET A 229 0.69 23.72 -41.00
C MET A 229 -0.53 24.61 -41.27
N LYS A 230 -1.28 24.31 -42.33
CA LYS A 230 -2.53 25.00 -42.67
C LYS A 230 -3.55 24.88 -41.54
N TYR A 231 -3.70 23.68 -40.96
CA TYR A 231 -4.61 23.47 -39.84
C TYR A 231 -4.24 24.28 -38.61
N LEU A 232 -2.97 24.27 -38.20
CA LEU A 232 -2.48 25.06 -37.09
C LEU A 232 -2.74 26.55 -37.32
N HIS A 233 -2.50 27.02 -38.55
CA HIS A 233 -2.69 28.43 -38.93
C HIS A 233 -4.16 28.84 -38.89
N ASP A 234 -5.02 28.09 -39.59
CA ASP A 234 -6.44 28.41 -39.74
C ASP A 234 -7.21 28.28 -38.42
N ASN A 235 -6.70 27.48 -37.48
CA ASN A 235 -7.27 27.32 -36.14
C ASN A 235 -6.57 28.18 -35.08
N HIS A 236 -5.69 29.09 -35.50
CA HIS A 236 -4.99 30.07 -34.65
C HIS A 236 -4.18 29.45 -33.50
N TYR A 237 -3.43 28.39 -33.80
CA TYR A 237 -2.47 27.83 -32.86
C TYR A 237 -1.24 28.75 -32.70
N THR A 238 -0.71 28.79 -31.48
CA THR A 238 0.59 29.41 -31.22
C THR A 238 1.66 28.34 -31.40
N VAL A 239 2.56 28.52 -32.36
CA VAL A 239 3.58 27.53 -32.73
C VAL A 239 4.97 28.09 -32.50
N ILE A 240 5.70 27.48 -31.57
CA ILE A 240 7.00 27.99 -31.08
C ILE A 240 8.12 26.95 -31.19
N ALA A 241 9.36 27.41 -31.01
CA ALA A 241 10.50 26.51 -30.80
C ALA A 241 10.54 26.02 -29.34
N MET A 242 11.19 24.89 -29.09
CA MET A 242 11.38 24.29 -27.76
C MET A 242 12.06 25.26 -26.79
N ARG A 243 13.08 26.02 -27.22
CA ARG A 243 13.74 27.04 -26.36
C ARG A 243 12.76 28.08 -25.82
N ASP A 244 11.72 28.40 -26.59
CA ASP A 244 10.77 29.46 -26.23
C ASP A 244 9.80 29.01 -25.12
N LEU A 245 9.81 27.72 -24.74
CA LEU A 245 9.10 27.24 -23.54
C LEU A 245 9.55 27.96 -22.27
N GLU A 246 10.78 28.48 -22.21
CA GLU A 246 11.29 29.22 -21.04
C GLU A 246 10.46 30.48 -20.72
N GLN A 247 9.66 30.96 -21.68
CA GLN A 247 8.75 32.09 -21.49
C GLN A 247 7.58 31.73 -20.57
N TYR A 248 7.20 30.45 -20.54
CA TYR A 248 6.06 29.92 -19.78
C TYR A 248 6.51 29.06 -18.60
N VAL A 249 7.64 28.35 -18.72
CA VAL A 249 8.12 27.37 -17.75
C VAL A 249 9.43 27.82 -17.14
N ASP A 250 9.48 27.93 -15.81
CA ASP A 250 10.73 28.06 -15.08
C ASP A 250 11.38 26.68 -14.96
N TYR A 251 12.21 26.33 -15.94
CA TYR A 251 12.86 25.03 -15.97
C TYR A 251 13.76 24.78 -14.74
N LYS A 252 14.33 25.84 -14.12
CA LYS A 252 15.18 25.67 -12.94
C LYS A 252 14.36 25.30 -11.73
N GLU A 253 13.20 25.95 -11.55
CA GLU A 253 12.27 25.57 -10.52
C GLU A 253 11.70 24.17 -10.80
N ALA A 254 11.36 23.85 -12.04
CA ALA A 254 10.89 22.52 -12.42
C ALA A 254 11.93 21.43 -12.15
N LEU A 255 13.22 21.64 -12.47
CA LEU A 255 14.31 20.71 -12.15
C LEU A 255 14.50 20.55 -10.64
N ARG A 256 14.24 21.61 -9.84
CA ARG A 256 14.30 21.55 -8.37
C ARG A 256 13.10 20.79 -7.78
N ALA A 257 11.91 21.05 -8.31
CA ALA A 257 10.64 20.61 -7.74
C ALA A 257 10.21 19.22 -8.23
N ILE A 258 10.57 18.84 -9.45
CA ILE A 258 10.19 17.57 -10.09
C ILE A 258 11.41 16.65 -10.09
N PRO A 259 11.43 15.56 -9.30
CA PRO A 259 12.57 14.65 -9.26
C PRO A 259 12.69 13.83 -10.56
N PRO A 260 13.90 13.38 -10.95
CA PRO A 260 14.08 12.46 -12.06
C PRO A 260 13.32 11.14 -11.82
N PRO A 261 12.78 10.49 -12.87
CA PRO A 261 12.15 9.20 -12.69
C PRO A 261 13.18 8.16 -12.28
N LEU A 262 12.87 7.47 -11.18
CA LEU A 262 13.68 6.38 -10.68
C LEU A 262 13.69 5.21 -11.68
N PRO A 263 14.80 4.46 -11.83
CA PRO A 263 14.78 3.23 -12.60
C PRO A 263 13.69 2.29 -12.04
N PRO A 264 12.94 1.59 -12.89
CA PRO A 264 11.84 0.78 -12.42
C PRO A 264 12.32 -0.35 -11.50
N VAL A 265 11.56 -0.58 -10.44
CA VAL A 265 11.69 -1.76 -9.61
C VAL A 265 11.19 -2.95 -10.41
N SER A 266 12.08 -3.89 -10.71
CA SER A 266 11.71 -5.12 -11.39
C SER A 266 11.28 -6.16 -10.36
N ILE A 267 10.02 -6.59 -10.44
CA ILE A 267 9.45 -7.68 -9.66
C ILE A 267 9.14 -8.84 -10.61
N ARG A 268 9.69 -10.01 -10.32
CA ARG A 268 9.46 -11.25 -11.09
C ARG A 268 8.67 -12.24 -10.26
N VAL A 269 7.61 -12.79 -10.85
CA VAL A 269 6.75 -13.81 -10.28
C VAL A 269 6.84 -15.06 -11.15
N ASP A 270 7.13 -16.21 -10.56
CA ASP A 270 7.15 -17.50 -11.28
C ASP A 270 6.00 -18.38 -10.78
N LEU A 271 4.91 -18.42 -11.55
CA LEU A 271 3.69 -19.18 -11.23
C LEU A 271 3.91 -20.70 -11.18
N ASN A 272 5.05 -21.21 -11.66
CA ASN A 272 5.39 -22.62 -11.62
C ASN A 272 6.25 -23.00 -10.40
N LYS A 273 6.74 -22.03 -9.64
CA LYS A 273 7.54 -22.26 -8.42
C LYS A 273 6.70 -22.05 -7.18
N GLU A 274 6.05 -23.12 -6.74
CA GLU A 274 5.24 -23.12 -5.53
C GLU A 274 6.10 -22.97 -4.26
N LYS A 275 5.65 -22.15 -3.31
CA LYS A 275 6.30 -21.95 -2.00
C LYS A 275 5.52 -22.61 -0.86
N GLY A 276 4.19 -22.63 -0.95
CA GLY A 276 3.32 -23.21 0.06
C GLY A 276 1.87 -22.80 -0.16
N ARG A 277 0.97 -23.20 0.73
CA ARG A 277 -0.45 -22.80 0.64
C ARG A 277 -0.62 -21.31 0.94
N MET A 278 -1.57 -20.67 0.26
CA MET A 278 -2.06 -19.33 0.61
C MET A 278 -3.17 -19.47 1.67
N ASP A 279 -2.81 -19.97 2.86
CA ASP A 279 -3.79 -20.18 3.93
C ASP A 279 -4.30 -18.83 4.47
N PRO A 280 -5.59 -18.66 4.78
CA PRO A 280 -6.20 -17.37 5.12
C PRO A 280 -5.90 -16.93 6.56
N ILE A 281 -4.61 -16.77 6.89
CA ILE A 281 -4.15 -16.35 8.24
C ILE A 281 -4.66 -14.95 8.62
N TRP A 282 -5.11 -14.17 7.66
CA TRP A 282 -5.65 -12.81 7.78
C TRP A 282 -7.15 -12.76 8.13
N ALA A 283 -7.87 -13.88 8.07
CA ALA A 283 -9.31 -13.95 8.34
C ALA A 283 -9.62 -14.02 9.86
N TRP A 284 -8.92 -13.22 10.66
CA TRP A 284 -8.96 -13.23 12.12
C TRP A 284 -8.95 -11.79 12.65
N PHE A 285 -9.92 -11.43 13.48
CA PHE A 285 -10.09 -10.06 14.01
C PHE A 285 -10.41 -10.09 15.50
N GLY A 286 -10.03 -9.03 16.23
CA GLY A 286 -10.33 -8.95 17.65
C GLY A 286 -10.29 -7.55 18.24
N TYR A 287 -10.84 -7.42 19.45
CA TYR A 287 -11.06 -6.15 20.15
C TYR A 287 -11.38 -6.36 21.64
N ASP A 288 -11.13 -5.34 22.47
CA ASP A 288 -11.32 -5.45 23.93
C ASP A 288 -12.81 -5.34 24.33
N GLU A 289 -13.61 -4.64 23.53
CA GLU A 289 -14.94 -4.12 23.87
C GLU A 289 -16.08 -4.90 23.17
N PRO A 290 -16.49 -6.07 23.69
CA PRO A 290 -17.44 -6.97 23.02
C PRO A 290 -18.84 -6.37 22.82
N ASN A 291 -19.19 -5.30 23.54
CA ASN A 291 -20.52 -4.71 23.43
C ASN A 291 -20.71 -3.92 22.13
N TYR A 292 -19.63 -3.47 21.46
CA TYR A 292 -19.74 -2.87 20.12
C TYR A 292 -20.13 -3.90 19.04
N THR A 293 -19.91 -5.21 19.28
CA THR A 293 -20.22 -6.29 18.34
C THR A 293 -21.63 -6.16 17.75
N TYR A 294 -22.64 -5.99 18.61
CA TYR A 294 -24.05 -6.02 18.22
C TYR A 294 -24.65 -4.63 17.96
N MET A 295 -23.83 -3.57 18.03
CA MET A 295 -24.24 -2.21 17.67
C MET A 295 -24.34 -2.04 16.14
N LYS A 296 -24.81 -0.87 15.69
CA LYS A 296 -25.14 -0.61 14.29
C LYS A 296 -23.88 -0.72 13.42
N ASP A 297 -22.81 -0.02 13.80
CA ASP A 297 -21.59 0.03 12.99
C ASP A 297 -20.73 -1.23 13.18
N GLY A 298 -20.76 -1.83 14.38
CA GLY A 298 -20.13 -3.14 14.60
C GLY A 298 -20.75 -4.25 13.74
N LYS A 299 -22.10 -4.28 13.63
CA LYS A 299 -22.80 -5.21 12.74
C LYS A 299 -22.49 -4.97 11.26
N LYS A 300 -22.30 -3.72 10.86
CA LYS A 300 -21.91 -3.34 9.49
C LYS A 300 -20.51 -3.88 9.18
N LEU A 301 -19.52 -3.54 10.00
CA LEU A 301 -18.14 -3.97 9.81
C LEU A 301 -18.02 -5.51 9.79
N LEU A 302 -18.68 -6.21 10.71
CA LEU A 302 -18.65 -7.68 10.73
C LEU A 302 -19.25 -8.30 9.46
N SER A 303 -20.28 -7.68 8.87
CA SER A 303 -20.85 -8.13 7.59
C SER A 303 -19.86 -7.95 6.44
N GLU A 304 -19.10 -6.85 6.43
CA GLU A 304 -18.08 -6.59 5.41
C GLU A 304 -16.88 -7.53 5.55
N LEU A 305 -16.44 -7.80 6.78
CA LEU A 305 -15.41 -8.79 7.09
C LEU A 305 -15.82 -10.20 6.64
N ALA A 306 -17.07 -10.58 6.88
CA ALA A 306 -17.61 -11.85 6.40
C ALA A 306 -17.68 -11.90 4.86
N ALA A 307 -18.08 -10.81 4.21
CA ALA A 307 -18.22 -10.74 2.75
C ALA A 307 -16.88 -10.76 2.01
N LEU A 308 -15.82 -10.16 2.58
CA LEU A 308 -14.50 -10.15 1.94
C LEU A 308 -13.77 -11.50 2.02
N SER A 309 -14.21 -12.41 2.90
CA SER A 309 -13.48 -13.65 3.19
C SER A 309 -14.09 -14.87 2.50
N PRO A 310 -13.28 -15.71 1.81
CA PRO A 310 -13.77 -16.97 1.24
C PRO A 310 -13.94 -18.09 2.29
N VAL A 311 -13.50 -17.85 3.52
CA VAL A 311 -13.61 -18.77 4.65
C VAL A 311 -14.30 -18.08 5.82
N PRO A 312 -14.85 -18.83 6.79
CA PRO A 312 -15.35 -18.23 8.02
C PRO A 312 -14.29 -17.35 8.68
N VAL A 313 -14.65 -16.10 8.97
CA VAL A 313 -13.82 -15.19 9.75
C VAL A 313 -13.89 -15.59 11.22
N TYR A 314 -12.74 -15.56 11.90
CA TYR A 314 -12.66 -15.78 13.34
C TYR A 314 -12.64 -14.46 14.11
N VAL A 315 -13.42 -14.37 15.19
CA VAL A 315 -13.55 -13.16 16.01
C VAL A 315 -13.14 -13.44 17.46
N ARG A 316 -12.22 -12.64 18.00
CA ARG A 316 -11.70 -12.72 19.36
C ARG A 316 -12.09 -11.46 20.13
N ALA A 317 -12.90 -11.57 21.16
CA ALA A 317 -13.29 -10.42 21.99
C ALA A 317 -12.93 -10.66 23.47
N HIS A 318 -12.51 -9.61 24.17
CA HIS A 318 -12.29 -9.68 25.63
C HIS A 318 -13.59 -9.50 26.40
N SER A 319 -13.48 -9.56 27.74
CA SER A 319 -14.53 -9.16 28.68
C SER A 319 -15.85 -9.94 28.56
N LEU A 320 -15.81 -11.13 27.97
CA LEU A 320 -16.97 -11.99 27.76
C LEU A 320 -17.60 -12.50 29.07
N LEU A 321 -16.84 -12.54 30.17
CA LEU A 321 -17.33 -12.97 31.48
C LEU A 321 -17.35 -11.85 32.55
N VAL A 322 -17.09 -10.60 32.17
CA VAL A 322 -17.07 -9.46 33.10
C VAL A 322 -18.49 -9.08 33.54
N SER A 323 -18.67 -8.78 34.83
CA SER A 323 -19.93 -8.31 35.41
C SER A 323 -20.21 -6.85 35.03
N GLY A 324 -21.48 -6.50 34.78
CA GLY A 324 -21.82 -5.13 34.39
C GLY A 324 -23.20 -5.00 33.73
N ASP A 325 -23.37 -3.92 32.96
CA ASP A 325 -24.65 -3.53 32.36
C ASP A 325 -24.70 -3.67 30.82
N GLY A 326 -23.63 -4.18 30.21
CA GLY A 326 -23.53 -4.31 28.76
C GLY A 326 -23.36 -3.00 28.01
N LYS A 327 -23.08 -1.88 28.71
CA LYS A 327 -22.77 -0.62 28.05
C LYS A 327 -21.31 -0.64 27.55
N PRO A 328 -21.07 -0.39 26.25
CA PRO A 328 -19.72 -0.30 25.70
C PRO A 328 -18.98 0.92 26.28
N ALA A 329 -17.68 0.78 26.47
CA ALA A 329 -16.77 1.88 26.74
C ALA A 329 -15.36 1.48 26.30
N LEU A 330 -14.49 2.44 25.99
CA LEU A 330 -13.11 2.12 25.59
C LEU A 330 -12.38 1.37 26.71
N LYS A 331 -11.72 0.27 26.35
CA LYS A 331 -11.09 -0.70 27.25
C LYS A 331 -12.02 -1.35 28.27
N TRP A 332 -13.34 -1.37 28.01
CA TRP A 332 -14.32 -2.01 28.88
C TRP A 332 -15.45 -2.67 28.10
N GLY A 333 -15.86 -3.84 28.60
CA GLY A 333 -17.12 -4.47 28.20
C GLY A 333 -17.63 -5.37 29.31
N SER A 334 -18.87 -5.81 29.20
CA SER A 334 -19.49 -6.72 30.17
C SER A 334 -20.65 -7.49 29.56
N THR A 335 -20.87 -8.69 30.07
CA THR A 335 -22.00 -9.55 29.69
C THR A 335 -22.90 -9.87 30.87
N ASN A 336 -22.40 -9.67 32.10
CA ASN A 336 -23.08 -10.04 33.34
C ASN A 336 -23.49 -11.51 33.42
N VAL A 337 -22.74 -12.38 32.74
CA VAL A 337 -23.08 -13.80 32.59
C VAL A 337 -23.17 -14.56 33.91
N TYR A 338 -22.52 -14.06 34.96
CA TYR A 338 -22.47 -14.69 36.27
C TYR A 338 -22.71 -13.70 37.40
N THR A 339 -23.63 -14.06 38.29
CA THR A 339 -23.82 -13.43 39.60
C THR A 339 -24.08 -14.52 40.65
N GLU A 340 -24.15 -14.14 41.93
CA GLU A 340 -24.60 -15.03 43.00
C GLU A 340 -25.82 -14.44 43.70
N ASN A 341 -26.78 -15.29 44.05
CA ASN A 341 -27.88 -14.86 44.91
C ASN A 341 -27.43 -14.69 46.37
N ALA A 342 -28.32 -14.24 47.26
CA ALA A 342 -28.03 -14.02 48.67
C ALA A 342 -27.51 -15.26 49.43
N LYS A 343 -27.69 -16.47 48.90
CA LYS A 343 -27.16 -17.74 49.46
C LYS A 343 -25.84 -18.17 48.82
N GLY A 344 -25.22 -17.32 48.00
CA GLY A 344 -23.98 -17.64 47.28
C GLY A 344 -24.16 -18.66 46.17
N LYS A 345 -25.39 -18.91 45.69
CA LYS A 345 -25.63 -19.85 44.57
C LYS A 345 -25.46 -19.12 43.23
N PRO A 346 -24.79 -19.74 42.24
CA PRO A 346 -24.67 -19.19 40.90
C PRO A 346 -26.01 -18.83 40.25
N VAL A 347 -26.05 -17.69 39.58
CA VAL A 347 -27.13 -17.25 38.70
C VAL A 347 -26.50 -16.86 37.36
N TYR A 348 -27.01 -17.44 36.28
CA TYR A 348 -26.49 -17.23 34.93
C TYR A 348 -27.46 -16.41 34.09
N ASP A 349 -26.95 -15.39 33.39
CA ASP A 349 -27.71 -14.59 32.42
C ASP A 349 -27.00 -14.59 31.06
N TRP A 350 -27.56 -15.34 30.10
CA TRP A 350 -26.96 -15.49 28.78
C TRP A 350 -27.34 -14.34 27.82
N THR A 351 -28.14 -13.36 28.24
CA THR A 351 -28.78 -12.40 27.34
C THR A 351 -27.78 -11.60 26.49
N ILE A 352 -26.73 -11.04 27.11
CA ILE A 352 -25.78 -10.19 26.39
C ILE A 352 -24.78 -11.03 25.59
N ILE A 353 -24.31 -12.14 26.16
CA ILE A 353 -23.38 -13.01 25.46
C ILE A 353 -24.02 -13.68 24.25
N ASP A 354 -25.32 -14.01 24.31
CA ASP A 354 -26.09 -14.48 23.16
C ASP A 354 -26.16 -13.38 22.08
N LYS A 355 -26.41 -12.10 22.42
CA LYS A 355 -26.39 -11.01 21.42
C LYS A 355 -25.06 -10.90 20.68
N ILE A 356 -23.94 -11.10 21.39
CA ILE A 356 -22.60 -11.07 20.81
C ILE A 356 -22.40 -12.26 19.87
N PHE A 357 -22.68 -13.48 20.35
CA PHE A 357 -22.41 -14.71 19.59
C PHE A 357 -23.40 -14.94 18.45
N ASP A 358 -24.67 -14.54 18.61
CA ASP A 358 -25.66 -14.52 17.53
C ASP A 358 -25.16 -13.63 16.39
N THR A 359 -24.63 -12.45 16.70
CA THR A 359 -24.10 -11.52 15.70
C THR A 359 -22.99 -12.16 14.86
N TYR A 360 -22.14 -13.00 15.47
CA TYR A 360 -21.10 -13.76 14.74
C TYR A 360 -21.71 -14.89 13.90
N VAL A 361 -22.53 -15.75 14.52
CA VAL A 361 -23.05 -16.97 13.89
C VAL A 361 -24.00 -16.65 12.74
N GLU A 362 -24.84 -15.62 12.86
CA GLU A 362 -25.71 -15.12 11.78
C GLU A 362 -24.91 -14.73 10.52
N ARG A 363 -23.66 -14.25 10.70
CA ARG A 363 -22.72 -13.88 9.63
C ARG A 363 -21.80 -15.02 9.23
N LYS A 364 -22.05 -16.24 9.73
CA LYS A 364 -21.21 -17.44 9.51
C LYS A 364 -19.77 -17.29 10.01
N MET A 365 -19.54 -16.34 10.92
CA MET A 365 -18.26 -16.13 11.59
C MET A 365 -18.13 -17.09 12.76
N LYS A 366 -16.90 -17.34 13.22
CA LYS A 366 -16.58 -18.26 14.31
C LYS A 366 -15.91 -17.52 15.47
N PRO A 367 -16.30 -17.72 16.72
CA PRO A 367 -15.56 -17.16 17.84
C PRO A 367 -14.24 -17.91 18.08
N LEU A 368 -13.21 -17.14 18.39
CA LEU A 368 -12.15 -17.52 19.31
C LEU A 368 -12.62 -17.05 20.70
N ALA A 369 -13.37 -17.93 21.37
CA ALA A 369 -14.10 -17.67 22.59
C ALA A 369 -13.14 -17.56 23.78
N GLN A 370 -12.86 -16.33 24.19
CA GLN A 370 -12.07 -16.07 25.38
C GLN A 370 -12.88 -16.34 26.65
N ILE A 371 -12.35 -17.21 27.49
CA ILE A 371 -12.82 -17.47 28.83
C ILE A 371 -12.17 -16.42 29.74
N GLY A 372 -12.86 -15.30 29.93
CA GLY A 372 -12.41 -14.21 30.78
C GLY A 372 -13.13 -12.89 30.50
N PHE A 373 -12.90 -11.82 31.27
CA PHE A 373 -12.17 -11.84 32.55
C PHE A 373 -13.09 -12.21 33.72
N MET A 374 -12.57 -12.24 34.96
CA MET A 374 -13.29 -12.79 36.11
C MET A 374 -14.59 -12.04 36.43
N PRO A 375 -15.75 -12.72 36.59
CA PRO A 375 -16.94 -12.11 37.16
C PRO A 375 -16.69 -11.52 38.56
N GLU A 376 -17.33 -10.40 38.89
CA GLU A 376 -17.13 -9.70 40.15
C GLU A 376 -17.37 -10.59 41.37
N ALA A 377 -18.47 -11.36 41.33
CA ALA A 377 -18.83 -12.27 42.42
C ALA A 377 -17.80 -13.39 42.64
N LEU A 378 -17.03 -13.78 41.61
CA LEU A 378 -16.00 -14.83 41.71
C LEU A 378 -14.60 -14.30 41.95
N SER A 379 -14.32 -13.03 41.69
CA SER A 379 -12.99 -12.47 41.89
C SER A 379 -12.54 -12.59 43.35
N SER A 380 -11.29 -13.03 43.55
CA SER A 380 -10.65 -13.05 44.87
C SER A 380 -10.34 -11.64 45.40
N LYS A 381 -10.28 -10.63 44.53
CA LYS A 381 -10.06 -9.22 44.88
C LYS A 381 -10.94 -8.34 44.00
N PRO A 382 -12.26 -8.26 44.28
CA PRO A 382 -13.21 -7.64 43.36
C PRO A 382 -13.16 -6.11 43.34
N GLN A 383 -12.76 -5.44 44.43
CA GLN A 383 -12.87 -3.98 44.52
C GLN A 383 -11.54 -3.23 44.34
N PRO A 384 -11.52 -2.10 43.61
CA PRO A 384 -12.59 -1.61 42.72
C PRO A 384 -12.79 -2.56 41.53
N TYR A 385 -14.03 -2.76 41.05
CA TYR A 385 -14.29 -3.70 39.94
C TYR A 385 -14.29 -3.03 38.57
N ARG A 386 -15.23 -2.12 38.32
CA ARG A 386 -15.30 -1.32 37.09
C ARG A 386 -14.35 -0.14 37.15
N HIS A 387 -13.71 0.17 36.02
CA HIS A 387 -12.94 1.39 35.84
C HIS A 387 -13.62 2.34 34.85
N ASP A 388 -13.27 3.62 34.94
CA ASP A 388 -13.68 4.66 34.00
C ASP A 388 -12.42 5.21 33.30
N TRP A 389 -11.98 4.51 32.25
CA TRP A 389 -10.78 4.88 31.49
C TRP A 389 -11.14 5.65 30.22
N GLN A 390 -10.29 6.60 29.84
CA GLN A 390 -10.39 7.35 28.60
C GLN A 390 -9.00 7.58 27.99
N PRO A 391 -8.90 7.78 26.66
CA PRO A 391 -7.62 8.07 26.00
C PRO A 391 -6.88 9.23 26.68
N GLY A 392 -5.58 9.06 26.91
CA GLY A 392 -4.73 10.05 27.59
C GLY A 392 -4.62 9.87 29.10
N GLN A 393 -5.47 9.04 29.72
CA GLN A 393 -5.26 8.62 31.10
C GLN A 393 -4.17 7.53 31.21
N PRO A 394 -3.49 7.41 32.37
CA PRO A 394 -2.56 6.31 32.61
C PRO A 394 -3.20 4.95 32.32
N TYR A 395 -2.52 4.12 31.53
CA TYR A 395 -3.04 2.84 31.04
C TYR A 395 -3.30 1.85 32.20
N ASP A 396 -2.53 1.96 33.28
CA ASP A 396 -2.63 1.08 34.45
C ASP A 396 -3.95 1.22 35.23
N LYS A 397 -4.72 2.29 34.99
CA LYS A 397 -6.06 2.46 35.56
C LYS A 397 -7.07 1.41 35.11
N ILE A 398 -6.82 0.70 34.01
CA ILE A 398 -7.72 -0.38 33.58
C ILE A 398 -7.62 -1.61 34.48
N TYR A 399 -6.51 -1.77 35.23
CA TYR A 399 -6.23 -2.97 36.01
C TYR A 399 -6.98 -2.96 37.35
N THR A 400 -8.23 -3.44 37.32
CA THR A 400 -9.14 -3.49 38.46
C THR A 400 -9.54 -4.94 38.80
N GLY A 401 -10.57 -5.14 39.61
CA GLY A 401 -10.88 -6.44 40.23
C GLY A 401 -11.21 -7.60 39.28
N TRP A 402 -11.48 -7.35 38.00
CA TRP A 402 -11.72 -8.40 36.99
C TRP A 402 -10.49 -9.26 36.69
N ARG A 403 -9.28 -8.79 37.04
CA ARG A 403 -8.02 -9.44 36.65
C ARG A 403 -7.57 -10.61 37.55
N TYR A 404 -8.23 -10.81 38.68
CA TYR A 404 -7.73 -11.70 39.74
C TYR A 404 -8.27 -13.13 39.60
N PRO A 405 -7.54 -14.14 40.13
CA PRO A 405 -7.99 -15.53 40.16
C PRO A 405 -9.35 -15.67 40.87
N PRO A 406 -10.10 -16.75 40.59
CA PRO A 406 -11.36 -17.00 41.26
C PRO A 406 -11.12 -17.36 42.73
N LYS A 407 -12.02 -16.91 43.62
CA LYS A 407 -12.05 -17.37 45.02
C LYS A 407 -12.59 -18.81 45.16
N ASP A 408 -13.22 -19.33 44.12
CA ASP A 408 -13.79 -20.68 44.05
C ASP A 408 -13.62 -21.25 42.62
N TYR A 409 -12.73 -22.23 42.49
CA TYR A 409 -12.41 -22.86 41.20
C TYR A 409 -13.52 -23.80 40.68
N GLU A 410 -14.31 -24.38 41.58
CA GLU A 410 -15.42 -25.27 41.19
C GLU A 410 -16.57 -24.45 40.60
N LYS A 411 -16.90 -23.30 41.20
CA LYS A 411 -17.88 -22.37 40.62
C LYS A 411 -17.41 -21.79 39.29
N TRP A 412 -16.11 -21.51 39.14
CA TRP A 412 -15.52 -21.10 37.87
C TRP A 412 -15.68 -22.17 36.79
N ALA A 413 -15.30 -23.42 37.08
CA ALA A 413 -15.49 -24.53 36.15
C ALA A 413 -16.97 -24.78 35.83
N GLU A 414 -17.87 -24.66 36.80
CA GLU A 414 -19.30 -24.83 36.57
C GLU A 414 -19.88 -23.73 35.66
N LEU A 415 -19.47 -22.47 35.81
CA LEU A 415 -19.83 -21.40 34.89
C LEU A 415 -19.45 -21.75 33.45
N ILE A 416 -18.21 -22.19 33.22
CA ILE A 416 -17.71 -22.52 31.89
C ILE A 416 -18.46 -23.72 31.31
N TYR A 417 -18.66 -24.76 32.11
CA TYR A 417 -19.42 -25.94 31.71
C TYR A 417 -20.85 -25.58 31.28
N GLN A 418 -21.54 -24.73 32.04
CA GLN A 418 -22.88 -24.27 31.70
C GLN A 418 -22.88 -23.39 30.45
N TRP A 419 -21.87 -22.54 30.27
CA TRP A 419 -21.76 -21.70 29.08
C TRP A 419 -21.56 -22.51 27.79
N VAL A 420 -20.66 -23.51 27.82
CA VAL A 420 -20.44 -24.39 26.67
C VAL A 420 -21.69 -25.22 26.37
N LYS A 421 -22.37 -25.75 27.40
CA LYS A 421 -23.65 -26.47 27.20
C LYS A 421 -24.74 -25.59 26.61
N HIS A 422 -24.87 -24.36 27.10
CA HIS A 422 -25.80 -23.38 26.56
C HIS A 422 -25.49 -23.10 25.10
N SER A 423 -24.22 -22.87 24.76
CA SER A 423 -23.76 -22.66 23.39
C SER A 423 -24.07 -23.84 22.48
N VAL A 424 -23.81 -25.08 22.92
CA VAL A 424 -24.14 -26.30 22.15
C VAL A 424 -25.64 -26.44 21.95
N LYS A 425 -26.44 -26.13 22.97
CA LYS A 425 -27.91 -26.15 22.88
C LYS A 425 -28.42 -25.09 21.91
N ARG A 426 -27.85 -23.88 21.92
CA ARG A 426 -28.30 -22.73 21.12
C ARG A 426 -27.87 -22.83 19.66
N TYR A 427 -26.61 -23.15 19.41
CA TYR A 427 -26.00 -23.09 18.06
C TYR A 427 -25.80 -24.47 17.43
N GLY A 428 -25.94 -25.55 18.21
CA GLY A 428 -25.72 -26.91 17.76
C GLY A 428 -24.28 -27.38 17.91
N LYS A 429 -24.10 -28.68 18.18
CA LYS A 429 -22.80 -29.30 18.45
C LYS A 429 -21.75 -29.01 17.36
N LYS A 430 -22.10 -29.23 16.09
CA LYS A 430 -21.15 -29.04 14.96
C LYS A 430 -20.66 -27.60 14.85
N GLU A 431 -21.51 -26.63 15.16
CA GLU A 431 -21.14 -25.23 15.15
C GLU A 431 -20.09 -24.95 16.22
N VAL A 432 -20.37 -25.35 17.47
CA VAL A 432 -19.48 -25.10 18.61
C VAL A 432 -18.18 -25.89 18.55
N GLU A 433 -18.17 -27.08 17.93
CA GLU A 433 -16.93 -27.84 17.64
C GLU A 433 -15.99 -27.09 16.69
N SER A 434 -16.53 -26.19 15.85
CA SER A 434 -15.72 -25.40 14.93
C SER A 434 -15.03 -24.20 15.60
N TRP A 435 -15.44 -23.82 16.80
CA TRP A 435 -14.90 -22.68 17.56
C TRP A 435 -13.58 -23.02 18.22
N TYR A 436 -12.82 -21.99 18.59
CA TYR A 436 -11.64 -22.14 19.45
C TYR A 436 -11.96 -21.55 20.82
N TRP A 437 -11.48 -22.19 21.89
CA TRP A 437 -11.65 -21.73 23.26
C TRP A 437 -10.28 -21.39 23.84
N GLU A 438 -10.12 -20.19 24.39
CA GLU A 438 -8.87 -19.74 25.03
C GLU A 438 -9.13 -19.30 26.47
N LEU A 439 -8.13 -19.47 27.35
CA LEU A 439 -8.17 -18.87 28.68
C LEU A 439 -7.39 -17.55 28.69
N TRP A 440 -8.07 -16.48 29.09
CA TRP A 440 -7.48 -15.18 29.46
C TRP A 440 -6.66 -14.46 28.36
N ASN A 441 -6.30 -13.21 28.65
CA ASN A 441 -5.44 -12.39 27.81
C ASN A 441 -4.14 -12.01 28.54
N GLU A 442 -2.99 -12.13 27.88
CA GLU A 442 -1.68 -11.63 28.35
C GLU A 442 -1.39 -11.95 29.83
N PRO A 443 -1.39 -13.24 30.23
CA PRO A 443 -1.25 -13.61 31.63
C PRO A 443 0.16 -13.34 32.20
N ASP A 444 1.12 -13.00 31.36
CA ASP A 444 2.46 -12.53 31.72
C ASP A 444 2.55 -11.01 31.96
N SER A 445 1.43 -10.31 31.82
CA SER A 445 1.28 -8.87 32.00
C SER A 445 0.35 -8.54 33.18
N PRO A 446 0.15 -7.25 33.51
CA PRO A 446 -0.85 -6.87 34.49
C PRO A 446 -2.32 -7.18 34.10
N TYR A 447 -2.62 -7.79 32.95
CA TYR A 447 -3.95 -8.36 32.70
C TYR A 447 -4.29 -9.56 33.59
N TRP A 448 -3.29 -10.20 34.21
CA TRP A 448 -3.49 -11.28 35.18
C TRP A 448 -2.94 -10.88 36.55
N GLY A 449 -3.76 -11.01 37.59
CA GLY A 449 -3.41 -10.64 38.96
C GLY A 449 -2.83 -11.78 39.82
N GLY A 450 -2.76 -12.99 39.27
CA GLY A 450 -2.24 -14.17 39.95
C GLY A 450 -0.83 -14.56 39.52
N THR A 451 -0.37 -15.71 40.02
CA THR A 451 0.89 -16.35 39.65
C THR A 451 0.75 -17.21 38.38
N VAL A 452 1.88 -17.66 37.83
CA VAL A 452 1.91 -18.63 36.71
C VAL A 452 1.23 -19.94 37.12
N ASP A 453 1.44 -20.38 38.35
CA ASP A 453 0.85 -21.63 38.87
C ASP A 453 -0.67 -21.51 39.03
N GLU A 454 -1.16 -20.39 39.56
CA GLU A 454 -2.60 -20.10 39.63
C GLU A 454 -3.25 -19.99 38.24
N TYR A 455 -2.51 -19.49 37.25
CA TYR A 455 -2.96 -19.47 35.86
C TYR A 455 -3.06 -20.88 35.28
N ASN A 456 -2.03 -21.70 35.46
CA ASN A 456 -2.01 -23.09 35.02
C ASN A 456 -3.14 -23.90 35.68
N LYS A 457 -3.37 -23.68 36.97
CA LYS A 457 -4.53 -24.22 37.68
C LYS A 457 -5.85 -23.76 37.06
N LEU A 458 -6.00 -22.47 36.78
CA LEU A 458 -7.20 -21.94 36.14
C LEU A 458 -7.42 -22.56 34.75
N TYR A 459 -6.34 -22.76 33.99
CA TYR A 459 -6.37 -23.42 32.68
C TYR A 459 -6.90 -24.85 32.78
N ASP A 460 -6.42 -25.64 33.74
CA ASP A 460 -6.88 -27.01 33.94
C ASP A 460 -8.37 -27.08 34.24
N TYR A 461 -8.86 -26.22 35.13
CA TYR A 461 -10.28 -26.11 35.47
C TYR A 461 -11.13 -25.66 34.28
N SER A 462 -10.65 -24.71 33.49
CA SER A 462 -11.33 -24.23 32.28
C SER A 462 -11.40 -25.32 31.21
N VAL A 463 -10.29 -26.00 30.93
CA VAL A 463 -10.22 -27.06 29.90
C VAL A 463 -11.07 -28.26 30.28
N ASP A 464 -11.02 -28.69 31.54
CA ASP A 464 -11.87 -29.77 32.03
C ASP A 464 -13.35 -29.40 31.85
N ALA A 465 -13.77 -28.21 32.28
CA ALA A 465 -15.14 -27.74 32.13
C ALA A 465 -15.62 -27.69 30.67
N VAL A 466 -14.79 -27.15 29.77
CA VAL A 466 -15.09 -27.11 28.33
C VAL A 466 -15.28 -28.52 27.78
N ARG A 467 -14.33 -29.44 28.04
CA ARG A 467 -14.36 -30.79 27.47
C ARG A 467 -15.39 -31.71 28.15
N ARG A 468 -15.76 -31.42 29.39
CA ARG A 468 -16.89 -32.08 30.07
C ARG A 468 -18.22 -31.73 29.40
N ALA A 469 -18.37 -30.51 28.89
CA ALA A 469 -19.55 -30.09 28.13
C ALA A 469 -19.50 -30.54 26.66
N LEU A 470 -18.33 -30.45 26.03
CA LEU A 470 -18.10 -30.82 24.63
C LEU A 470 -16.71 -31.47 24.46
N PRO A 471 -16.61 -32.81 24.50
CA PRO A 471 -15.32 -33.52 24.53
C PRO A 471 -14.37 -33.25 23.35
N THR A 472 -14.92 -32.82 22.22
CA THR A 472 -14.23 -32.54 20.95
C THR A 472 -13.87 -31.06 20.75
N ALA A 473 -14.16 -30.19 21.72
CA ALA A 473 -13.86 -28.76 21.64
C ALA A 473 -12.35 -28.50 21.58
N LYS A 474 -11.95 -27.53 20.75
CA LYS A 474 -10.56 -27.09 20.61
C LYS A 474 -10.23 -26.06 21.69
N VAL A 475 -9.23 -26.35 22.52
CA VAL A 475 -8.77 -25.48 23.61
C VAL A 475 -7.30 -25.08 23.44
N GLY A 476 -6.91 -23.90 23.92
CA GLY A 476 -5.51 -23.48 23.86
C GLY A 476 -5.22 -22.12 24.46
N GLY A 477 -4.00 -21.63 24.21
CA GLY A 477 -3.46 -20.42 24.83
C GLY A 477 -1.93 -20.38 24.76
N PRO A 478 -1.23 -19.60 25.60
CA PRO A 478 -1.76 -18.75 26.67
C PRO A 478 -1.98 -17.27 26.28
N HIS A 479 -1.74 -16.89 25.02
CA HIS A 479 -1.87 -15.50 24.58
C HIS A 479 -0.98 -14.52 25.37
N VAL A 480 0.27 -14.94 25.65
CA VAL A 480 1.27 -14.07 26.29
C VAL A 480 1.64 -12.88 25.42
N THR A 481 2.17 -11.82 26.03
CA THR A 481 2.84 -10.73 25.31
C THR A 481 4.04 -11.23 24.49
N GLY A 482 4.61 -10.34 23.65
CA GLY A 482 5.70 -10.61 22.71
C GLY A 482 6.77 -11.60 23.20
N PRO A 483 6.89 -12.81 22.62
CA PRO A 483 7.85 -13.82 23.06
C PRO A 483 9.32 -13.49 22.79
N GLN A 484 9.66 -12.38 22.14
CA GLN A 484 11.04 -11.88 22.14
C GLN A 484 11.43 -11.36 23.53
N GLY A 485 10.47 -10.82 24.27
CA GLY A 485 10.64 -10.34 25.62
C GLY A 485 10.81 -11.50 26.63
N LYS A 486 11.66 -11.28 27.64
CA LYS A 486 11.95 -12.29 28.67
C LYS A 486 10.68 -12.78 29.40
N ARG A 487 9.75 -11.88 29.73
CA ARG A 487 8.51 -12.23 30.46
C ARG A 487 7.61 -13.16 29.63
N GLY A 488 7.26 -12.75 28.41
CA GLY A 488 6.45 -13.56 27.50
C GLY A 488 7.08 -14.91 27.19
N ALA A 489 8.40 -14.94 26.90
CA ALA A 489 9.12 -16.18 26.65
C ALA A 489 9.12 -17.14 27.85
N THR A 490 9.39 -16.63 29.06
CA THR A 490 9.41 -17.44 30.28
C THR A 490 8.02 -17.98 30.60
N PHE A 491 6.97 -17.15 30.49
CA PHE A 491 5.60 -17.58 30.74
C PHE A 491 5.15 -18.62 29.72
N LEU A 492 5.38 -18.39 28.42
CA LEU A 492 5.02 -19.34 27.37
C LEU A 492 5.67 -20.71 27.61
N LYS A 493 6.97 -20.75 27.93
CA LYS A 493 7.66 -22.01 28.24
C LYS A 493 7.10 -22.69 29.49
N ALA A 494 6.83 -21.92 30.55
CA ALA A 494 6.26 -22.48 31.78
C ALA A 494 4.85 -23.07 31.55
N PHE A 495 4.04 -22.44 30.70
CA PHE A 495 2.74 -22.95 30.29
C PHE A 495 2.85 -24.22 29.43
N LEU A 496 3.72 -24.23 28.41
CA LEU A 496 3.95 -25.42 27.59
C LEU A 496 4.49 -26.58 28.42
N ASP A 497 5.41 -26.31 29.34
CA ASP A 497 5.92 -27.28 30.31
C ASP A 497 4.79 -27.84 31.18
N HIS A 498 3.84 -27.01 31.64
CA HIS A 498 2.68 -27.48 32.39
C HIS A 498 1.80 -28.41 31.55
N CYS A 499 1.46 -28.01 30.32
CA CYS A 499 0.64 -28.81 29.42
C CYS A 499 1.30 -30.15 29.03
N GLN A 500 2.64 -30.20 28.91
CA GLN A 500 3.38 -31.41 28.56
C GLN A 500 3.61 -32.34 29.76
N LYS A 501 4.14 -31.81 30.86
CA LYS A 501 4.70 -32.59 31.97
C LYS A 501 4.21 -32.17 33.36
N GLY A 502 3.45 -31.07 33.46
CA GLY A 502 2.86 -30.60 34.72
C GLY A 502 1.82 -31.57 35.26
N LYS A 503 1.49 -31.47 36.55
CA LYS A 503 0.38 -32.22 37.14
C LYS A 503 -0.90 -31.42 36.97
N ASN A 504 -1.87 -31.99 36.26
CA ASN A 504 -3.17 -31.37 36.06
C ASN A 504 -3.93 -31.26 37.39
N TYR A 505 -4.39 -30.06 37.73
CA TYR A 505 -5.00 -29.74 39.02
C TYR A 505 -6.38 -30.39 39.25
N VAL A 506 -7.10 -30.76 38.18
CA VAL A 506 -8.44 -31.38 38.28
C VAL A 506 -8.34 -32.89 38.30
N THR A 507 -7.55 -33.46 37.38
CA THR A 507 -7.49 -34.91 37.16
C THR A 507 -6.36 -35.60 37.93
N GLY A 508 -5.36 -34.84 38.38
CA GLY A 508 -4.15 -35.35 39.02
C GLY A 508 -3.17 -36.06 38.08
N LYS A 509 -3.48 -36.15 36.78
CA LYS A 509 -2.65 -36.79 35.74
C LYS A 509 -1.56 -35.86 35.22
N THR A 510 -0.57 -36.41 34.52
CA THR A 510 0.46 -35.63 33.84
C THR A 510 -0.10 -35.01 32.55
N GLY A 511 0.17 -33.72 32.37
CA GLY A 511 -0.20 -32.92 31.20
C GLY A 511 -1.65 -32.45 31.21
N THR A 512 -1.90 -31.39 30.43
CA THR A 512 -3.24 -30.82 30.21
C THR A 512 -3.47 -30.66 28.71
N PRO A 513 -4.67 -30.97 28.19
CA PRO A 513 -4.92 -30.85 26.76
C PRO A 513 -4.63 -29.46 26.17
N LEU A 514 -4.05 -29.48 24.97
CA LEU A 514 -3.65 -28.31 24.21
C LEU A 514 -3.84 -28.59 22.72
N ASP A 515 -4.76 -27.89 22.06
CA ASP A 515 -5.07 -28.08 20.63
C ASP A 515 -4.51 -26.96 19.74
N PHE A 516 -4.06 -25.86 20.34
CA PHE A 516 -3.34 -24.77 19.66
C PHE A 516 -2.46 -24.00 20.64
N VAL A 517 -1.39 -23.38 20.15
CA VAL A 517 -0.52 -22.48 20.93
C VAL A 517 -0.71 -21.05 20.45
N ALA A 518 -0.69 -20.09 21.37
CA ALA A 518 -0.94 -18.70 21.03
C ALA A 518 -0.10 -17.70 21.82
N PHE A 519 0.28 -16.62 21.15
CA PHE A 519 1.05 -15.50 21.69
C PHE A 519 0.74 -14.23 20.89
N HIS A 520 1.14 -13.07 21.38
CA HIS A 520 0.98 -11.79 20.69
C HIS A 520 2.28 -11.32 20.06
N ALA A 521 2.19 -10.54 18.99
CA ALA A 521 3.35 -9.93 18.36
C ALA A 521 2.99 -8.56 17.81
N LYS A 522 3.71 -7.54 18.28
CA LYS A 522 3.38 -6.15 18.01
C LYS A 522 4.60 -5.38 17.52
N GLY A 523 4.37 -4.37 16.67
CA GLY A 523 5.41 -3.42 16.29
C GLY A 523 5.65 -2.36 17.38
N SER A 524 6.39 -1.31 17.04
CA SER A 524 6.67 -0.21 17.97
C SER A 524 6.92 1.11 17.22
N PRO A 525 5.87 1.74 16.65
CA PRO A 525 5.95 3.05 16.05
C PRO A 525 6.34 4.09 17.09
N ARG A 526 7.02 5.13 16.62
CA ARG A 526 7.42 6.28 17.41
C ARG A 526 7.26 7.54 16.58
N LEU A 527 7.09 8.67 17.26
CA LEU A 527 7.29 9.97 16.65
C LEU A 527 8.80 10.25 16.63
N VAL A 528 9.35 10.50 15.44
CA VAL A 528 10.76 10.85 15.25
C VAL A 528 10.80 12.03 14.30
N ASP A 529 11.50 13.11 14.64
CA ASP A 529 11.66 14.31 13.80
C ASP A 529 10.34 14.89 13.25
N GLY A 530 9.24 14.73 13.99
CA GLY A 530 7.91 15.25 13.63
C GLY A 530 7.06 14.34 12.75
N HIS A 531 7.53 13.15 12.37
CA HIS A 531 6.75 12.16 11.62
C HIS A 531 6.67 10.81 12.32
N VAL A 532 5.70 9.99 11.90
CA VAL A 532 5.57 8.62 12.39
C VAL A 532 6.63 7.74 11.74
N ARG A 533 7.41 7.05 12.56
CA ARG A 533 8.34 5.99 12.15
C ARG A 533 7.85 4.66 12.70
N MET A 534 7.42 3.75 11.81
CA MET A 534 6.99 2.40 12.16
C MET A 534 8.16 1.52 12.61
N ASN A 535 7.88 0.32 13.13
CA ASN A 535 8.92 -0.68 13.41
C ASN A 535 8.39 -2.10 13.21
N LEU A 536 8.31 -2.51 11.94
CA LEU A 536 7.91 -3.86 11.55
C LEU A 536 8.87 -4.92 12.09
N GLY A 537 10.17 -4.61 12.19
CA GLY A 537 11.17 -5.54 12.71
C GLY A 537 10.86 -6.04 14.12
N THR A 538 10.36 -5.19 15.02
CA THR A 538 9.95 -5.62 16.37
C THR A 538 8.86 -6.69 16.32
N GLN A 539 7.83 -6.48 15.50
CA GLN A 539 6.76 -7.47 15.34
C GLN A 539 7.28 -8.79 14.79
N LEU A 540 8.13 -8.75 13.76
CA LEU A 540 8.68 -9.95 13.14
C LEU A 540 9.63 -10.71 14.07
N ARG A 541 10.34 -10.02 14.98
CA ARG A 541 11.14 -10.68 16.01
C ARG A 541 10.27 -11.43 17.01
N ASP A 542 9.17 -10.83 17.48
CA ASP A 542 8.22 -11.53 18.35
C ASP A 542 7.65 -12.78 17.69
N ILE A 543 7.24 -12.66 16.41
CA ILE A 543 6.74 -13.80 15.62
C ILE A 543 7.80 -14.90 15.53
N SER A 544 9.02 -14.53 15.13
CA SER A 544 10.13 -15.48 14.98
C SER A 544 10.49 -16.16 16.29
N SER A 545 10.52 -15.42 17.41
CA SER A 545 10.81 -15.96 18.74
C SER A 545 9.70 -16.89 19.22
N GLY A 546 8.43 -16.52 19.02
CA GLY A 546 7.30 -17.38 19.35
C GLY A 546 7.31 -18.69 18.55
N PHE A 547 7.53 -18.61 17.23
CA PHE A 547 7.66 -19.80 16.39
C PHE A 547 8.82 -20.69 16.80
N GLN A 548 9.99 -20.11 17.11
CA GLN A 548 11.14 -20.87 17.59
C GLN A 548 10.86 -21.58 18.92
N ILE A 549 10.17 -20.93 19.87
CA ILE A 549 9.78 -21.55 21.14
C ILE A 549 8.85 -22.73 20.86
N VAL A 550 7.77 -22.56 20.09
CA VAL A 550 6.82 -23.64 19.80
C VAL A 550 7.50 -24.80 19.06
N ALA A 551 8.36 -24.50 18.08
CA ALA A 551 9.12 -25.51 17.34
C ALA A 551 10.07 -26.33 18.24
N SER A 552 10.52 -25.78 19.38
CA SER A 552 11.37 -26.49 20.34
C SER A 552 10.64 -27.52 21.21
N TYR A 553 9.31 -27.58 21.16
CA TYR A 553 8.49 -28.59 21.85
C TYR A 553 7.96 -29.60 20.81
N PRO A 554 8.58 -30.79 20.64
CA PRO A 554 8.22 -31.72 19.58
C PRO A 554 6.73 -32.09 19.55
N GLU A 555 6.12 -32.31 20.72
CA GLU A 555 4.70 -32.64 20.89
C GLU A 555 3.74 -31.53 20.43
N PHE A 556 4.18 -30.27 20.51
CA PHE A 556 3.37 -29.10 20.18
C PHE A 556 3.78 -28.44 18.85
N SER A 557 4.92 -28.81 18.28
CA SER A 557 5.53 -28.20 17.09
C SER A 557 4.63 -28.21 15.85
N LYS A 558 3.64 -29.10 15.79
CA LYS A 558 2.67 -29.22 14.68
C LYS A 558 1.28 -28.70 15.03
N LEU A 559 1.05 -28.30 16.29
CA LEU A 559 -0.20 -27.67 16.67
C LEU A 559 -0.37 -26.34 15.93
N PRO A 560 -1.62 -25.98 15.57
CA PRO A 560 -1.96 -24.64 15.12
C PRO A 560 -1.35 -23.57 16.03
N ILE A 561 -0.70 -22.57 15.42
CA ILE A 561 -0.26 -21.35 16.09
C ILE A 561 -1.22 -20.23 15.72
N ILE A 562 -1.74 -19.54 16.73
CA ILE A 562 -2.55 -18.32 16.55
C ILE A 562 -1.78 -17.15 17.14
N ILE A 563 -1.43 -16.17 16.30
CA ILE A 563 -0.94 -14.89 16.81
C ILE A 563 -2.17 -14.09 17.25
N GLY A 564 -2.43 -14.05 18.55
CA GLY A 564 -3.69 -13.57 19.13
C GLY A 564 -3.94 -12.07 19.04
N GLU A 565 -2.86 -11.31 18.83
CA GLU A 565 -2.85 -9.88 18.53
C GLU A 565 -1.62 -9.61 17.65
N SER A 566 -1.82 -9.17 16.41
CA SER A 566 -0.79 -9.11 15.37
C SER A 566 -0.72 -7.74 14.70
N ASP A 567 -0.34 -6.74 15.49
CA ASP A 567 -0.57 -5.33 15.15
C ASP A 567 0.72 -4.50 15.03
N PRO A 568 0.64 -3.27 14.49
CA PRO A 568 1.77 -2.36 14.51
C PRO A 568 2.12 -1.86 15.92
N GLU A 569 1.23 -1.91 16.92
CA GLU A 569 1.53 -1.58 18.33
C GLU A 569 0.51 -2.12 19.36
N GLY A 570 0.52 -1.61 20.60
CA GLY A 570 -0.27 -2.09 21.74
C GLY A 570 -1.72 -1.63 21.79
N CYS A 571 -1.95 -0.34 22.02
CA CYS A 571 -3.19 0.20 22.54
C CYS A 571 -4.15 0.64 21.42
N ALA A 572 -5.09 -0.23 21.04
CA ALA A 572 -6.09 0.07 20.01
C ALA A 572 -6.94 1.31 20.32
N ALA A 573 -7.33 1.49 21.59
CA ALA A 573 -8.14 2.62 22.05
C ALA A 573 -7.33 3.90 22.35
N CYS A 574 -6.02 3.95 22.08
CA CYS A 574 -5.22 5.16 22.26
C CYS A 574 -5.15 5.94 20.96
N GLY A 575 -5.78 7.11 20.87
CA GLY A 575 -5.85 7.88 19.63
C GLY A 575 -4.67 8.82 19.38
N MET A 576 -4.58 9.35 18.16
CA MET A 576 -3.45 10.16 17.71
C MET A 576 -3.31 11.49 18.45
N LYS A 577 -4.38 12.00 19.07
CA LYS A 577 -4.34 13.23 19.87
C LYS A 577 -3.50 13.07 21.14
N THR A 578 -3.51 11.88 21.75
CA THR A 578 -2.77 11.58 22.98
C THR A 578 -1.48 10.81 22.69
N ASN A 579 -1.42 10.13 21.55
CA ASN A 579 -0.31 9.32 21.09
C ASN A 579 -0.05 9.64 19.61
N PRO A 580 0.63 10.74 19.28
CA PRO A 580 0.84 11.20 17.91
C PRO A 580 1.42 10.15 16.96
N GLU A 581 2.21 9.22 17.50
CA GLU A 581 2.72 8.06 16.76
C GLU A 581 1.61 7.18 16.15
N ASN A 582 0.38 7.22 16.65
CA ASN A 582 -0.76 6.45 16.14
C ASN A 582 -1.45 7.07 14.91
N ALA A 583 -0.96 8.21 14.41
CA ALA A 583 -1.50 8.85 13.20
C ALA A 583 -1.42 7.96 11.95
N TYR A 584 -0.53 6.96 11.93
CA TYR A 584 -0.41 6.01 10.80
C TYR A 584 -1.72 5.26 10.49
N ARG A 585 -2.61 5.10 11.49
CA ARG A 585 -3.79 4.23 11.43
C ARG A 585 -4.87 4.72 10.47
N ASN A 586 -4.89 6.01 10.15
CA ASN A 586 -5.93 6.59 9.30
C ASN A 586 -5.61 6.50 7.80
N GLY A 587 -4.32 6.57 7.43
CA GLY A 587 -3.87 6.65 6.04
C GLY A 587 -3.32 5.35 5.48
N THR A 588 -2.59 5.48 4.37
CA THR A 588 -2.03 4.37 3.59
C THR A 588 -0.88 3.63 4.27
N LEU A 589 -0.21 4.25 5.27
CA LEU A 589 0.86 3.61 6.03
C LEU A 589 0.39 2.35 6.76
N TYR A 590 -0.81 2.34 7.32
CA TYR A 590 -1.34 1.13 7.95
C TYR A 590 -1.60 0.03 6.91
N SER A 591 -2.08 0.40 5.73
CA SER A 591 -2.31 -0.52 4.62
C SER A 591 -1.01 -1.17 4.13
N SER A 592 0.01 -0.38 3.79
CA SER A 592 1.29 -0.91 3.29
C SER A 592 2.03 -1.72 4.36
N TYR A 593 2.00 -1.28 5.63
CA TYR A 593 2.52 -2.07 6.76
C TYR A 593 1.84 -3.44 6.83
N THR A 594 0.51 -3.47 6.77
CA THR A 594 -0.27 -4.71 6.89
C THR A 594 0.04 -5.67 5.74
N ALA A 595 0.10 -5.17 4.50
CA ALA A 595 0.49 -5.97 3.34
C ALA A 595 1.91 -6.56 3.49
N ALA A 596 2.87 -5.72 3.87
CA ALA A 596 4.26 -6.12 4.07
C ALA A 596 4.44 -7.10 5.26
N ALA A 597 3.67 -6.94 6.34
CA ALA A 597 3.76 -7.77 7.54
C ALA A 597 3.18 -9.17 7.30
N PHE A 598 2.00 -9.28 6.70
CA PHE A 598 1.34 -10.56 6.48
C PHE A 598 2.09 -11.45 5.48
N ALA A 599 2.67 -10.88 4.43
CA ALA A 599 3.56 -11.63 3.53
C ALA A 599 4.70 -12.32 4.30
N ARG A 600 5.32 -11.59 5.23
CA ARG A 600 6.47 -12.06 6.02
C ARG A 600 6.09 -13.04 7.13
N LYS A 601 4.85 -13.02 7.61
CA LYS A 601 4.33 -14.04 8.53
C LYS A 601 4.38 -15.44 7.90
N TYR A 602 4.02 -15.56 6.62
CA TYR A 602 4.15 -16.83 5.89
C TYR A 602 5.61 -17.26 5.77
N GLU A 603 6.51 -16.35 5.40
CA GLU A 603 7.93 -16.66 5.24
C GLU A 603 8.59 -17.10 6.55
N LEU A 604 8.22 -16.47 7.68
CA LEU A 604 8.68 -16.91 9.00
C LEU A 604 8.09 -18.27 9.39
N ALA A 605 6.82 -18.53 9.06
CA ALA A 605 6.21 -19.84 9.33
C ALA A 605 6.91 -20.95 8.53
N ASP A 606 7.23 -20.68 7.26
CA ASP A 606 7.99 -21.59 6.40
C ASP A 606 9.41 -21.83 6.96
N LEU A 607 10.10 -20.77 7.38
CA LEU A 607 11.45 -20.83 7.96
C LEU A 607 11.51 -21.70 9.22
N HIS A 608 10.53 -21.55 10.11
CA HIS A 608 10.47 -22.28 11.38
C HIS A 608 9.71 -23.62 11.27
N GLN A 609 9.14 -23.94 10.10
CA GLN A 609 8.39 -25.16 9.83
C GLN A 609 7.21 -25.39 10.80
N VAL A 610 6.51 -24.31 11.15
CA VAL A 610 5.39 -24.30 12.09
C VAL A 610 4.04 -24.16 11.38
N ASN A 611 2.97 -24.58 12.05
CA ASN A 611 1.60 -24.51 11.53
C ASN A 611 0.92 -23.18 11.91
N LEU A 612 1.23 -22.09 11.21
CA LEU A 612 0.55 -20.81 11.42
C LEU A 612 -0.90 -20.87 10.93
N LYS A 613 -1.86 -20.77 11.85
CA LYS A 613 -3.29 -20.89 11.57
C LYS A 613 -4.00 -19.54 11.41
N GLY A 614 -3.59 -18.54 12.18
CA GLY A 614 -4.25 -17.24 12.23
C GLY A 614 -3.35 -16.17 12.81
N ALA A 615 -3.55 -14.95 12.33
CA ALA A 615 -2.93 -13.74 12.87
C ALA A 615 -4.05 -12.71 13.06
N VAL A 616 -4.52 -12.60 14.29
CA VAL A 616 -5.64 -11.74 14.67
C VAL A 616 -5.22 -10.28 14.50
N SER A 617 -5.91 -9.54 13.63
CA SER A 617 -5.83 -8.09 13.61
C SER A 617 -6.65 -7.55 14.77
N TRP A 618 -6.01 -6.98 15.78
CA TRP A 618 -6.67 -6.41 16.95
C TRP A 618 -7.20 -5.01 16.64
N SER A 619 -8.20 -4.97 15.76
CA SER A 619 -8.77 -3.77 15.17
C SER A 619 -10.25 -3.98 14.86
N PHE A 620 -11.10 -3.05 15.27
CA PHE A 620 -12.55 -3.14 15.07
C PHE A 620 -13.19 -1.79 14.71
N GLU A 621 -14.31 -1.42 15.30
CA GLU A 621 -15.04 -0.17 15.11
C GLU A 621 -15.46 0.32 16.50
N PHE A 622 -15.45 1.64 16.70
CA PHE A 622 -15.88 2.29 17.93
C PHE A 622 -16.95 3.32 17.59
N GLU A 623 -18.22 2.89 17.66
CA GLU A 623 -19.37 3.74 17.34
C GLU A 623 -19.42 4.98 18.27
N ASP A 624 -19.90 6.10 17.73
CA ASP A 624 -20.05 7.39 18.40
C ASP A 624 -18.72 8.00 18.92
N GLN A 625 -17.60 7.63 18.31
CA GLN A 625 -16.30 8.22 18.59
C GLN A 625 -15.92 9.32 17.57
N PRO A 626 -14.98 10.23 17.92
CA PRO A 626 -14.55 11.26 16.99
C PRO A 626 -14.03 10.67 15.67
N TRP A 627 -14.40 11.30 14.56
CA TRP A 627 -14.06 10.86 13.22
C TRP A 627 -12.55 10.86 13.02
N PHE A 628 -12.02 9.73 12.55
CA PHE A 628 -10.58 9.54 12.28
C PHE A 628 -9.68 9.95 13.46
N TYR A 629 -10.10 9.67 14.70
CA TYR A 629 -9.33 9.96 15.91
C TYR A 629 -7.98 9.21 16.00
N GLY A 630 -7.73 8.29 15.07
CA GLY A 630 -6.54 7.43 15.07
C GLY A 630 -6.62 6.32 16.10
N PHE A 631 -7.81 5.81 16.43
CA PHE A 631 -7.93 4.48 17.04
C PHE A 631 -7.47 3.41 16.07
N ARG A 632 -7.13 2.22 16.59
CA ARG A 632 -6.83 1.05 15.75
C ARG A 632 -8.14 0.35 15.43
N ASP A 633 -8.84 0.95 14.48
CA ASP A 633 -10.13 0.56 13.94
C ASP A 633 -10.00 0.33 12.41
N LEU A 634 -10.89 -0.48 11.86
CA LEU A 634 -10.99 -0.76 10.43
C LEU A 634 -12.02 0.15 9.76
N ALA A 635 -12.93 0.72 10.55
CA ALA A 635 -13.91 1.71 10.16
C ALA A 635 -14.07 2.74 11.29
N THR A 636 -14.53 3.95 10.95
CA THR A 636 -14.87 5.00 11.92
C THR A 636 -16.31 5.45 11.67
N ASN A 637 -17.19 5.22 12.64
CA ASN A 637 -18.62 5.49 12.54
C ASN A 637 -19.24 4.85 11.28
N GLY A 638 -18.82 3.62 10.98
CA GLY A 638 -19.28 2.87 9.82
C GLY A 638 -18.61 3.24 8.49
N VAL A 639 -17.66 4.17 8.47
CA VAL A 639 -16.87 4.48 7.26
C VAL A 639 -15.54 3.74 7.28
N ASP A 640 -15.33 2.87 6.30
CA ASP A 640 -14.13 2.07 6.13
C ASP A 640 -12.86 2.90 6.02
N LYS A 641 -11.81 2.48 6.73
CA LYS A 641 -10.46 3.03 6.60
C LYS A 641 -9.66 2.29 5.51
N PRO A 642 -8.61 2.91 4.95
CA PRO A 642 -7.81 2.33 3.88
C PRO A 642 -7.25 0.93 4.19
N VAL A 643 -6.99 0.62 5.45
CA VAL A 643 -6.43 -0.68 5.87
C VAL A 643 -7.40 -1.84 5.63
N LEU A 644 -8.72 -1.62 5.72
CA LEU A 644 -9.72 -2.66 5.46
C LEU A 644 -9.61 -3.21 4.04
N ASN A 645 -9.24 -2.33 3.09
CA ASN A 645 -9.06 -2.69 1.69
C ASN A 645 -7.89 -3.66 1.45
N VAL A 646 -6.89 -3.71 2.34
CA VAL A 646 -5.82 -4.73 2.26
C VAL A 646 -6.36 -6.11 2.58
N PHE A 647 -7.27 -6.22 3.55
CA PHE A 647 -7.95 -7.49 3.85
C PHE A 647 -8.86 -7.93 2.69
N ARG A 648 -9.54 -6.99 2.02
CA ARG A 648 -10.27 -7.28 0.77
C ARG A 648 -9.35 -7.81 -0.33
N MET A 649 -8.16 -7.24 -0.47
CA MET A 649 -7.14 -7.75 -1.41
C MET A 649 -6.69 -9.17 -1.04
N TYR A 650 -6.42 -9.44 0.24
CA TYR A 650 -6.08 -10.78 0.72
C TYR A 650 -7.20 -11.81 0.49
N GLY A 651 -8.47 -11.40 0.62
CA GLY A 651 -9.65 -12.23 0.32
C GLY A 651 -9.72 -12.75 -1.11
N MET A 652 -9.06 -12.06 -2.04
CA MET A 652 -8.95 -12.47 -3.44
C MET A 652 -7.78 -13.43 -3.70
N MET A 653 -6.82 -13.56 -2.79
CA MET A 653 -5.62 -14.40 -2.97
C MET A 653 -5.89 -15.83 -2.50
N ARG A 654 -5.81 -16.80 -3.42
CA ARG A 654 -6.17 -18.21 -3.18
C ARG A 654 -5.15 -19.18 -3.78
N GLY A 655 -5.30 -20.45 -3.44
CA GLY A 655 -4.47 -21.53 -3.94
C GLY A 655 -3.12 -21.59 -3.25
N LYS A 656 -2.04 -21.51 -4.02
CA LYS A 656 -0.67 -21.66 -3.54
C LYS A 656 0.12 -20.37 -3.72
N ARG A 657 0.86 -19.98 -2.68
CA ARG A 657 1.90 -18.95 -2.78
C ARG A 657 2.97 -19.41 -3.75
N VAL A 658 3.48 -18.48 -4.55
CA VAL A 658 4.52 -18.74 -5.56
C VAL A 658 5.73 -17.83 -5.35
N GLU A 659 6.84 -18.16 -5.99
CA GLU A 659 8.08 -17.40 -5.87
C GLU A 659 7.93 -15.97 -6.41
N VAL A 660 8.39 -15.01 -5.61
CA VAL A 660 8.55 -13.61 -5.96
C VAL A 660 10.01 -13.23 -5.75
N THR A 661 10.62 -12.56 -6.72
CA THR A 661 11.95 -11.96 -6.61
C THR A 661 11.92 -10.52 -7.10
N GLY A 662 12.77 -9.65 -6.56
CA GLY A 662 12.84 -8.27 -7.04
C GLY A 662 14.13 -7.58 -6.67
N ASN A 663 14.51 -6.55 -7.42
CA ASN A 663 15.76 -5.80 -7.22
C ASN A 663 15.72 -4.83 -6.02
N MET A 664 14.52 -4.52 -5.49
CA MET A 664 14.35 -3.73 -4.25
C MET A 664 13.56 -4.47 -3.16
N ALA A 665 13.43 -5.79 -3.29
CA ALA A 665 12.76 -6.62 -2.29
C ALA A 665 13.64 -6.74 -1.02
N TYR A 666 13.15 -6.31 0.14
CA TYR A 666 13.84 -6.61 1.39
C TYR A 666 13.59 -8.07 1.78
N HIS A 667 14.68 -8.82 1.98
CA HIS A 667 14.63 -10.14 2.59
C HIS A 667 13.99 -10.08 3.98
N THR A 668 13.13 -11.05 4.31
CA THR A 668 12.42 -11.09 5.59
C THR A 668 13.34 -11.08 6.81
N ALA A 669 14.50 -11.74 6.75
CA ALA A 669 15.49 -11.67 7.83
C ALA A 669 16.01 -10.24 8.05
N ALA A 670 16.28 -9.49 6.99
CA ALA A 670 16.74 -8.10 7.09
C ALA A 670 15.66 -7.19 7.70
N VAL A 671 14.39 -7.36 7.30
CA VAL A 671 13.26 -6.62 7.91
C VAL A 671 13.05 -7.04 9.36
N ARG A 672 13.14 -8.32 9.70
CA ARG A 672 13.07 -8.80 11.08
C ARG A 672 14.16 -8.16 11.93
N ASP A 673 15.38 -8.12 11.45
CA ASP A 673 16.53 -7.69 12.26
C ASP A 673 16.62 -6.16 12.36
N SER A 674 16.37 -5.45 11.25
CA SER A 674 16.60 -4.00 11.16
C SER A 674 15.37 -3.16 10.83
N SER A 675 14.23 -3.77 10.48
CA SER A 675 13.06 -3.09 9.89
C SER A 675 13.40 -2.44 8.54
N VAL A 676 12.48 -1.67 7.94
CA VAL A 676 12.69 -1.01 6.63
C VAL A 676 13.24 0.40 6.87
N ARG A 677 14.56 0.45 7.10
CA ARG A 677 15.29 1.65 7.55
C ARG A 677 16.24 2.27 6.53
N ARG A 678 16.52 1.61 5.40
CA ARG A 678 17.42 2.19 4.39
C ARG A 678 16.65 3.26 3.62
N ALA A 679 17.35 4.22 3.02
CA ALA A 679 16.72 5.27 2.21
C ALA A 679 15.76 4.73 1.14
N ALA A 680 16.09 3.57 0.55
CA ALA A 680 15.24 2.90 -0.42
C ALA A 680 14.03 2.19 0.25
N PRO A 681 12.79 2.37 -0.27
CA PRO A 681 11.63 1.60 0.18
C PRO A 681 11.81 0.09 0.02
N ASP A 682 10.99 -0.66 0.78
CA ASP A 682 10.63 -2.03 0.44
C ASP A 682 9.52 -2.00 -0.63
N VAL A 683 9.93 -2.03 -1.90
CA VAL A 683 9.02 -2.24 -3.03
C VAL A 683 9.05 -3.72 -3.39
N ASN A 684 8.00 -4.44 -3.01
CA ASN A 684 7.99 -5.90 -3.04
C ASN A 684 6.57 -6.44 -3.24
N ALA A 685 6.42 -7.76 -3.36
CA ALA A 685 5.13 -8.39 -3.61
C ALA A 685 4.95 -9.75 -2.92
N LEU A 686 3.68 -10.14 -2.79
CA LEU A 686 3.24 -11.49 -2.49
C LEU A 686 2.36 -11.97 -3.65
N ALA A 687 2.59 -13.19 -4.12
CA ALA A 687 1.83 -13.75 -5.24
C ALA A 687 1.25 -15.13 -4.90
N ALA A 688 0.09 -15.42 -5.46
CA ALA A 688 -0.57 -16.71 -5.35
C ALA A 688 -1.22 -17.15 -6.67
N ARG A 689 -1.22 -18.46 -6.92
CA ARG A 689 -1.86 -19.12 -8.07
C ARG A 689 -2.94 -20.06 -7.57
N ASP A 690 -4.14 -19.93 -8.12
CA ASP A 690 -5.25 -20.85 -7.91
C ASP A 690 -5.60 -21.55 -9.23
N THR A 691 -5.18 -22.80 -9.35
CA THR A 691 -5.46 -23.64 -10.52
C THR A 691 -6.92 -24.07 -10.60
N ALA A 692 -7.68 -24.04 -9.50
CA ALA A 692 -9.08 -24.44 -9.52
C ALA A 692 -9.97 -23.36 -10.16
N SER A 693 -9.58 -22.09 -10.03
CA SER A 693 -10.30 -20.95 -10.61
C SER A 693 -9.60 -20.32 -11.80
N ASN A 694 -8.47 -20.88 -12.26
CA ASN A 694 -7.59 -20.30 -13.28
C ASN A 694 -7.27 -18.82 -13.01
N THR A 695 -6.85 -18.54 -11.78
CA THR A 695 -6.48 -17.19 -11.37
C THR A 695 -5.07 -17.12 -10.82
N ALA A 696 -4.43 -15.97 -11.03
CA ALA A 696 -3.24 -15.56 -10.30
C ALA A 696 -3.47 -14.19 -9.69
N THR A 697 -2.90 -13.98 -8.51
CA THR A 697 -2.97 -12.70 -7.79
C THR A 697 -1.57 -12.28 -7.40
N VAL A 698 -1.25 -11.00 -7.59
CA VAL A 698 0.02 -10.40 -7.19
C VAL A 698 -0.28 -9.10 -6.44
N MET A 699 -0.08 -9.10 -5.12
CA MET A 699 -0.19 -7.91 -4.28
C MET A 699 1.19 -7.26 -4.19
N VAL A 700 1.31 -6.03 -4.66
CA VAL A 700 2.55 -5.24 -4.68
C VAL A 700 2.40 -4.06 -3.73
N TRP A 701 3.43 -3.75 -2.94
CA TRP A 701 3.43 -2.60 -2.04
C TRP A 701 4.69 -1.76 -2.20
N ASN A 702 4.59 -0.48 -1.85
CA ASN A 702 5.72 0.43 -1.67
C ASN A 702 5.79 0.86 -0.20
N TYR A 703 6.40 0.03 0.65
CA TYR A 703 6.43 0.23 2.10
C TYR A 703 7.74 0.87 2.57
N HIS A 704 7.65 1.76 3.55
CA HIS A 704 8.81 2.18 4.34
C HIS A 704 8.37 2.59 5.74
N ASP A 705 9.25 2.41 6.74
CA ASP A 705 8.85 2.70 8.11
C ASP A 705 8.62 4.20 8.36
N ASP A 706 9.45 5.06 7.77
CA ASP A 706 9.28 6.52 7.86
C ASP A 706 8.12 7.02 6.99
N ASN A 707 7.16 7.67 7.65
CA ASN A 707 6.03 8.32 6.99
C ASN A 707 6.39 9.71 6.46
N VAL A 708 7.29 9.75 5.48
CA VAL A 708 7.75 11.00 4.85
C VAL A 708 7.45 10.98 3.35
N PRO A 709 7.17 12.15 2.73
CA PRO A 709 7.06 12.25 1.28
C PRO A 709 8.30 11.69 0.59
N ALA A 710 8.09 10.98 -0.52
CA ALA A 710 9.17 10.48 -1.34
C ALA A 710 8.70 10.33 -2.79
N PRO A 711 9.63 10.25 -3.76
CA PRO A 711 9.29 9.96 -5.14
C PRO A 711 8.50 8.66 -5.26
N VAL A 712 7.59 8.64 -6.23
CA VAL A 712 6.88 7.43 -6.64
C VAL A 712 7.88 6.37 -7.13
N SER A 713 7.54 5.10 -6.97
CA SER A 713 8.35 3.99 -7.48
C SER A 713 7.70 3.41 -8.73
N PRO A 714 8.30 3.57 -9.93
CA PRO A 714 7.91 2.80 -11.09
C PRO A 714 8.19 1.32 -10.85
N VAL A 715 7.29 0.44 -11.25
CA VAL A 715 7.37 -1.01 -11.05
C VAL A 715 7.11 -1.72 -12.37
N ASP A 716 8.05 -2.58 -12.76
CA ASP A 716 7.89 -3.55 -13.82
C ASP A 716 7.64 -4.93 -13.22
N LEU A 717 6.42 -5.42 -13.38
CA LEU A 717 5.96 -6.71 -12.92
C LEU A 717 6.00 -7.73 -14.07
N ILE A 718 6.89 -8.72 -13.93
CA ILE A 718 7.10 -9.79 -14.90
C ILE A 718 6.52 -11.08 -14.32
N ILE A 719 5.45 -11.60 -14.91
CA ILE A 719 4.77 -12.81 -14.43
C ILE A 719 4.97 -13.92 -15.44
N LYS A 720 5.61 -15.01 -15.02
CA LYS A 720 5.93 -16.18 -15.84
C LYS A 720 5.07 -17.38 -15.43
N GLY A 721 4.80 -18.26 -16.39
CA GLY A 721 4.16 -19.56 -16.13
C GLY A 721 2.65 -19.55 -16.38
N LEU A 722 2.17 -18.61 -17.21
CA LEU A 722 0.78 -18.55 -17.64
C LEU A 722 0.51 -19.61 -18.72
N PRO A 723 -0.51 -20.47 -18.56
CA PRO A 723 -0.81 -21.56 -19.49
C PRO A 723 -1.77 -21.14 -20.62
N THR A 724 -1.85 -19.85 -20.94
CA THR A 724 -2.80 -19.25 -21.88
C THR A 724 -2.08 -18.30 -22.83
N LYS A 725 -2.72 -17.95 -23.95
CA LYS A 725 -2.24 -16.91 -24.88
C LYS A 725 -2.67 -15.50 -24.46
N GLN A 726 -3.69 -15.38 -23.61
CA GLN A 726 -4.21 -14.08 -23.18
C GLN A 726 -4.78 -14.19 -21.77
N VAL A 727 -4.59 -13.13 -20.98
CA VAL A 727 -5.16 -12.99 -19.63
C VAL A 727 -6.01 -11.73 -19.56
N LEU A 728 -7.06 -11.75 -18.73
CA LEU A 728 -7.73 -10.53 -18.29
C LEU A 728 -7.06 -10.04 -17.00
N VAL A 729 -6.52 -8.83 -17.01
CA VAL A 729 -5.84 -8.19 -15.87
C VAL A 729 -6.77 -7.17 -15.26
N THR A 730 -7.10 -7.34 -13.98
CA THR A 730 -7.80 -6.33 -13.17
C THR A 730 -6.85 -5.82 -12.10
N GLN A 731 -6.68 -4.50 -12.01
CA GLN A 731 -5.85 -3.87 -10.98
C GLN A 731 -6.74 -3.20 -9.92
N TYR A 732 -6.40 -3.36 -8.65
CA TYR A 732 -6.99 -2.60 -7.54
C TYR A 732 -5.92 -1.75 -6.88
N ARG A 733 -6.31 -0.63 -6.25
CA ARG A 733 -5.37 0.35 -5.70
C ARG A 733 -5.80 0.91 -4.35
N ILE A 734 -4.85 0.98 -3.43
CA ILE A 734 -4.90 1.79 -2.21
C ILE A 734 -3.77 2.80 -2.28
N ASP A 735 -4.11 4.09 -2.36
CA ASP A 735 -3.20 5.23 -2.30
C ASP A 735 -3.95 6.48 -1.81
N ASP A 736 -3.42 7.68 -2.03
CA ASP A 736 -4.06 8.93 -1.58
C ASP A 736 -5.29 9.33 -2.42
N GLU A 737 -5.50 8.67 -3.56
CA GLU A 737 -6.59 8.94 -4.50
C GLU A 737 -7.60 7.79 -4.60
N HIS A 738 -7.22 6.58 -4.19
CA HIS A 738 -8.03 5.38 -4.34
C HIS A 738 -8.16 4.60 -3.03
N SER A 739 -9.39 4.12 -2.74
CA SER A 739 -9.70 3.30 -1.57
C SER A 739 -9.33 3.95 -0.22
N ASN A 740 -9.49 5.28 -0.14
CA ASN A 740 -9.00 6.09 0.97
C ASN A 740 -10.00 7.17 1.41
N SER A 741 -10.89 6.79 2.31
CA SER A 741 -11.85 7.68 2.95
C SER A 741 -11.18 8.80 3.76
N TYR A 742 -10.01 8.56 4.34
CA TYR A 742 -9.31 9.56 5.16
C TYR A 742 -8.81 10.74 4.32
N ALA A 743 -8.20 10.48 3.16
CA ALA A 743 -7.77 11.53 2.24
C ALA A 743 -8.95 12.40 1.76
N VAL A 744 -10.10 11.77 1.49
CA VAL A 744 -11.34 12.49 1.13
C VAL A 744 -11.86 13.31 2.31
N TRP A 745 -11.88 12.75 3.52
CA TRP A 745 -12.27 13.48 4.74
C TRP A 745 -11.38 14.70 5.01
N GLN A 746 -10.07 14.59 4.77
CA GLN A 746 -9.14 15.72 4.86
C GLN A 746 -9.48 16.81 3.82
N LYS A 747 -9.80 16.43 2.58
CA LYS A 747 -10.22 17.36 1.52
C LYS A 747 -11.52 18.10 1.87
N MET A 748 -12.41 17.48 2.65
CA MET A 748 -13.62 18.10 3.20
C MET A 748 -13.37 19.09 4.36
N GLY A 749 -12.10 19.30 4.76
CA GLY A 749 -11.76 20.12 5.92
C GLY A 749 -11.89 19.38 7.26
N SER A 750 -11.85 18.04 7.24
CA SER A 750 -11.85 17.20 8.43
C SER A 750 -13.06 17.37 9.37
N PRO A 751 -14.31 17.34 8.85
CA PRO A 751 -15.50 17.57 9.67
C PRO A 751 -15.67 16.50 10.76
N GLN A 752 -15.99 16.92 11.98
CA GLN A 752 -16.37 16.03 13.10
C GLN A 752 -17.88 15.78 13.17
N GLN A 753 -18.65 16.51 12.36
CA GLN A 753 -20.09 16.32 12.18
C GLN A 753 -20.38 16.33 10.67
N PRO A 754 -19.93 15.31 9.92
CA PRO A 754 -20.16 15.26 8.48
C PRO A 754 -21.67 15.19 8.17
N THR A 755 -22.09 15.83 7.08
CA THR A 755 -23.48 15.71 6.59
C THR A 755 -23.75 14.31 6.03
N ALA A 756 -25.02 13.97 5.79
CA ALA A 756 -25.38 12.69 5.17
C ALA A 756 -24.72 12.50 3.79
N GLU A 757 -24.61 13.56 3.01
CA GLU A 757 -23.94 13.55 1.70
C GLU A 757 -22.43 13.31 1.85
N GLN A 758 -21.79 13.97 2.81
CA GLN A 758 -20.37 13.75 3.11
C GLN A 758 -20.13 12.31 3.57
N ILE A 759 -20.98 11.77 4.44
CA ILE A 759 -20.89 10.36 4.89
C ILE A 759 -20.97 9.42 3.68
N LYS A 760 -21.93 9.63 2.77
CA LYS A 760 -22.07 8.81 1.57
C LYS A 760 -20.83 8.85 0.67
N GLU A 761 -20.23 10.03 0.50
CA GLU A 761 -18.99 10.19 -0.26
C GLU A 761 -17.81 9.46 0.43
N LEU A 762 -17.72 9.56 1.76
CA LEU A 762 -16.72 8.85 2.55
C LEU A 762 -16.88 7.33 2.50
N GLU A 763 -18.11 6.82 2.59
CA GLU A 763 -18.42 5.39 2.44
C GLU A 763 -17.99 4.86 1.08
N GLN A 764 -18.25 5.61 0.00
CA GLN A 764 -17.81 5.27 -1.36
C GLN A 764 -16.28 5.27 -1.46
N ALA A 765 -15.63 6.30 -0.93
CA ALA A 765 -14.16 6.40 -0.93
C ALA A 765 -13.48 5.32 -0.08
N GLY A 766 -14.17 4.79 0.94
CA GLY A 766 -13.67 3.72 1.80
C GLY A 766 -13.67 2.34 1.14
N GLN A 767 -14.39 2.14 0.03
CA GLN A 767 -14.44 0.86 -0.68
C GLN A 767 -13.18 0.59 -1.51
N LEU A 768 -12.91 -0.69 -1.79
CA LEU A 768 -11.79 -1.09 -2.63
C LEU A 768 -12.05 -0.69 -4.09
N ALA A 769 -11.27 0.27 -4.58
CA ALA A 769 -11.36 0.81 -5.93
C ALA A 769 -10.51 0.01 -6.93
N GLN A 770 -11.10 -0.22 -8.11
CA GLN A 770 -10.38 -0.70 -9.28
C GLN A 770 -9.56 0.46 -9.88
N TYR A 771 -8.34 0.17 -10.29
CA TYR A 771 -7.45 1.13 -10.95
C TYR A 771 -7.56 0.94 -12.47
N GLY A 772 -8.19 1.89 -13.14
CA GLY A 772 -8.52 1.79 -14.57
C GLY A 772 -9.57 0.70 -14.86
N TYR A 773 -9.72 0.35 -16.13
CA TYR A 773 -10.60 -0.74 -16.60
C TYR A 773 -9.82 -2.06 -16.69
N PRO A 774 -10.47 -3.23 -16.62
CA PRO A 774 -9.80 -4.50 -16.84
C PRO A 774 -9.24 -4.57 -18.26
N VAL A 775 -7.99 -5.03 -18.41
CA VAL A 775 -7.28 -5.04 -19.69
C VAL A 775 -6.99 -6.47 -20.12
N ARG A 776 -7.33 -6.83 -21.36
CA ARG A 776 -6.86 -8.08 -21.97
C ARG A 776 -5.42 -7.90 -22.40
N THR A 777 -4.53 -8.74 -21.90
CA THR A 777 -3.09 -8.67 -22.16
C THR A 777 -2.62 -9.97 -22.77
N ASP A 778 -1.91 -9.87 -23.88
CA ASP A 778 -1.33 -11.03 -24.55
C ASP A 778 -0.18 -11.59 -23.73
N VAL A 779 -0.13 -12.92 -23.67
CA VAL A 779 0.95 -13.67 -23.03
C VAL A 779 1.94 -14.06 -24.11
N ALA A 780 3.20 -13.72 -23.90
CA ALA A 780 4.27 -14.07 -24.82
C ALA A 780 4.39 -15.59 -24.97
N ALA A 781 5.00 -16.05 -26.08
CA ALA A 781 5.13 -17.48 -26.38
C ALA A 781 5.85 -18.29 -25.28
N ASN A 782 6.65 -17.63 -24.44
CA ASN A 782 7.31 -18.24 -23.28
C ASN A 782 6.44 -18.29 -22.01
N GLY A 783 5.15 -17.96 -22.09
CA GLY A 783 4.21 -17.95 -20.96
C GLY A 783 4.38 -16.76 -20.02
N GLU A 784 4.95 -15.65 -20.51
CA GLU A 784 5.26 -14.45 -19.73
C GLU A 784 4.32 -13.28 -20.09
N VAL A 785 3.92 -12.51 -19.09
CA VAL A 785 3.30 -11.20 -19.26
C VAL A 785 4.10 -10.15 -18.50
N LYS A 786 4.26 -8.97 -19.10
CA LYS A 786 4.89 -7.81 -18.47
C LYS A 786 3.84 -6.74 -18.24
N LEU A 787 3.73 -6.30 -17.00
CA LEU A 787 2.81 -5.25 -16.57
C LEU A 787 3.65 -4.14 -15.93
N SER A 788 3.27 -2.89 -16.13
CA SER A 788 3.94 -1.75 -15.50
C SER A 788 2.95 -0.94 -14.67
N THR A 789 3.42 -0.41 -13.56
CA THR A 789 2.62 0.50 -12.73
C THR A 789 3.52 1.46 -11.98
N VAL A 790 2.94 2.54 -11.45
CA VAL A 790 3.63 3.48 -10.57
C VAL A 790 2.99 3.38 -9.20
N LEU A 791 3.82 3.21 -8.16
CA LEU A 791 3.39 3.12 -6.77
C LEU A 791 3.90 4.34 -5.99
N PRO A 792 3.01 5.26 -5.58
CA PRO A 792 3.35 6.25 -4.55
C PRO A 792 3.86 5.60 -3.27
N ARG A 793 4.51 6.40 -2.42
CA ARG A 793 4.93 5.97 -1.08
C ARG A 793 3.70 5.45 -0.31
N GLN A 794 3.85 4.30 0.35
CA GLN A 794 2.78 3.57 1.06
C GLN A 794 1.61 3.07 0.20
N ALA A 795 1.70 3.13 -1.12
CA ALA A 795 0.66 2.55 -1.97
C ALA A 795 0.71 1.01 -1.96
N VAL A 796 -0.47 0.40 -2.12
CA VAL A 796 -0.64 -1.04 -2.33
C VAL A 796 -1.49 -1.27 -3.58
N ALA A 797 -1.05 -2.16 -4.45
CA ALA A 797 -1.80 -2.58 -5.63
C ALA A 797 -2.02 -4.10 -5.62
N LEU A 798 -3.16 -4.55 -6.12
CA LEU A 798 -3.41 -5.97 -6.40
C LEU A 798 -3.67 -6.15 -7.89
N PHE A 799 -2.86 -6.97 -8.54
CA PHE A 799 -3.11 -7.47 -9.89
C PHE A 799 -3.80 -8.83 -9.80
N LYS A 800 -5.01 -8.94 -10.35
CA LYS A 800 -5.74 -10.19 -10.50
C LYS A 800 -5.77 -10.56 -11.98
N LEU A 801 -5.18 -11.70 -12.31
CA LEU A 801 -5.16 -12.28 -13.65
C LEU A 801 -6.14 -13.45 -13.68
N THR A 802 -6.98 -13.50 -14.71
CA THR A 802 -7.90 -14.62 -14.96
C THR A 802 -7.78 -15.10 -16.40
N TRP A 803 -7.85 -16.41 -16.63
CA TRP A 803 -7.76 -17.01 -17.97
C TRP A 803 -8.59 -18.27 -18.16
#